data_AF-A0A9N9QTW7-F1
#
_entry.id   AF-A0A9N9QTW7-F1
#
_cell.length_a   1.000
_cell.length_b   1.000
_cell.length_c   1.000
_cell.angle_alpha   90.00
_cell.angle_beta   90.00
_cell.angle_gamma   90.00
#
_symmetry.space_group_name_H-M   'P 1'
#
loop_
_entity.id
_entity.type
_entity.pdbx_description
1 polymer ?
#
loop_
_entity_poly.entity_id
_entity_poly.type
_entity_poly.pdbx_seq_one_letter_code
_entity_poly.pdbx_strand_id
1 'polypeptide(L)'
;MLGNPYSSLEPGMGPLMRDVKNKICTDCELVALLEDDNGMELLVCNKIMSLDLPVKEVYKKVWCTSGEGVDAMRVVYRMRGLLGDATEEFVETLSQASAEAVDDEQLYRMANVLADCGGLEVMLQRLAAIQRVGAARSLCSTLLRLLSLCARVRRCVRVLTRAETRALPVLLHALHLAADEERDMPRAHLVYQLLEIMERILSVAASESLESFLQFSLTFGGPEYVQALLNCTECPGIRSNSVALGHLTRVLAALVYGNDLKMAMLVDHFKPVLDFDRLDSEQWTEEEFRMELFCVLCANIERNSIGGTLKDYLISLGVVRDALEYIVKHAPCVKPTLVCTDSDELKEFISRPALKYILRFLTGLATDHEPTQMLVCEKVIPIVHRLEQVSSGEHVGSLAENLLEALRSQPQCAAKVQQVRDFTRQEKKRLAMAVRERQLGALGMRSNERGQVTAQCSLTQQVADLAEEAGAVCCICREGYKYQPTKVLGIYTFTKRCPVEEYEVRARKTLGYTTVSHYNIVHVECHTAAVRLARARDEWESAALQNASTRCNGLLPLWGPHVPESAFASCLARHTTYLQECTGHRDIGHTCTIHDLKLLLLRFARGRTFHDDTGGGGPLSNMQLVPALVHMALYVINTSRVASREMSALEASLAWSPARVLESAHEAEGPLYFATLALLLYPHDKWKSVRVEMLKRMLVIGHVRAVCPGGPPLRALAAEQRAPRQWNDYKPYALFIAVIDLLYTIMFKNVTATTVEQWPVKLAEYIRHNDETNAKAAERIVSTLTDELLPCASFAEMCDAAGLLAEIPAPDSTLQAALDALP
;
A
#
# COMPACT_ATOMS: atom_id res chain seq x y z
N MET A 1 -14.43 -9.58 -14.91
CA MET A 1 -14.11 -8.13 -14.96
C MET A 1 -13.21 -7.90 -16.16
N LEU A 2 -13.68 -7.21 -17.20
CA LEU A 2 -12.95 -6.98 -18.46
C LEU A 2 -12.94 -5.48 -18.73
N GLY A 3 -11.73 -4.89 -18.76
CA GLY A 3 -11.46 -3.47 -18.91
C GLY A 3 -10.53 -2.99 -17.78
N ASN A 4 -9.31 -2.53 -18.12
CA ASN A 4 -8.39 -1.93 -17.15
C ASN A 4 -8.87 -0.49 -16.87
N PRO A 5 -9.31 -0.16 -15.63
CA PRO A 5 -9.90 1.14 -15.32
C PRO A 5 -8.86 2.25 -15.11
N TYR A 6 -7.56 1.91 -15.11
CA TYR A 6 -6.50 2.85 -14.74
C TYR A 6 -5.67 3.28 -15.94
N SER A 7 -5.56 4.60 -16.14
CA SER A 7 -4.66 5.20 -17.13
C SER A 7 -3.28 5.45 -16.54
N SER A 8 -2.22 5.22 -17.32
CA SER A 8 -0.84 5.53 -16.91
C SER A 8 -0.54 7.02 -16.74
N LEU A 9 -1.48 7.88 -17.15
CA LEU A 9 -1.42 9.35 -16.98
C LEU A 9 -2.15 9.84 -15.72
N GLU A 10 -2.81 8.94 -14.98
CA GLU A 10 -3.51 9.33 -13.75
C GLU A 10 -2.56 9.66 -12.59
N PRO A 11 -2.88 10.66 -11.75
CA PRO A 11 -2.10 10.96 -10.56
C PRO A 11 -2.05 9.74 -9.63
N GLY A 12 -0.85 9.30 -9.26
CA GLY A 12 -0.63 8.18 -8.35
C GLY A 12 -0.39 6.82 -9.02
N MET A 13 -0.40 6.72 -10.36
CA MET A 13 -0.05 5.48 -11.09
C MET A 13 1.47 5.33 -11.37
N GLY A 14 2.32 5.98 -10.58
CA GLY A 14 3.78 5.93 -10.68
C GLY A 14 4.47 7.07 -9.91
N PRO A 15 5.82 7.06 -9.81
CA PRO A 15 6.75 6.29 -10.63
C PRO A 15 6.99 4.83 -10.19
N LEU A 16 6.62 4.42 -8.99
CA LEU A 16 6.91 3.10 -8.40
C LEU A 16 5.68 2.17 -8.36
N MET A 17 5.90 0.86 -8.29
CA MET A 17 4.84 -0.15 -8.09
C MET A 17 4.11 0.06 -6.75
N ARG A 18 4.78 0.68 -5.77
CA ARG A 18 4.20 1.19 -4.52
C ARG A 18 3.09 2.20 -4.77
N ASP A 19 3.24 3.07 -5.77
CA ASP A 19 2.21 4.06 -6.10
C ASP A 19 0.99 3.35 -6.71
N VAL A 20 1.21 2.34 -7.56
CA VAL A 20 0.14 1.48 -8.09
C VAL A 20 -0.54 0.68 -6.98
N LYS A 21 0.22 0.12 -6.02
CA LYS A 21 -0.34 -0.54 -4.84
C LYS A 21 -1.19 0.45 -4.05
N ASN A 22 -0.66 1.63 -3.75
CA ASN A 22 -1.35 2.65 -2.99
C ASN A 22 -2.61 3.13 -3.71
N LYS A 23 -2.56 3.23 -5.05
CA LYS A 23 -3.71 3.53 -5.88
C LYS A 23 -4.76 2.43 -5.80
N ILE A 24 -4.39 1.16 -5.94
CA ILE A 24 -5.32 0.02 -5.78
C ILE A 24 -5.85 -0.04 -4.33
N CYS A 25 -5.03 0.19 -3.31
CA CYS A 25 -5.46 0.24 -1.92
C CYS A 25 -6.43 1.38 -1.66
N THR A 26 -6.22 2.54 -2.30
CA THR A 26 -7.09 3.71 -2.21
C THR A 26 -8.42 3.47 -2.95
N ASP A 27 -8.35 2.89 -4.14
CA ASP A 27 -9.51 2.70 -5.02
C ASP A 27 -10.34 1.45 -4.64
N CYS A 28 -9.72 0.43 -4.04
CA CYS A 28 -10.36 -0.79 -3.54
C CYS A 28 -10.58 -0.77 -2.02
N GLU A 29 -10.39 0.36 -1.35
CA GLU A 29 -10.70 0.57 0.08
C GLU A 29 -9.89 -0.32 1.06
N LEU A 30 -8.68 -0.74 0.66
CA LEU A 30 -7.75 -1.54 1.47
C LEU A 30 -6.74 -0.67 2.24
N VAL A 31 -7.24 0.31 2.99
CA VAL A 31 -6.45 1.38 3.64
C VAL A 31 -5.45 0.83 4.66
N ALA A 32 -5.79 -0.26 5.37
CA ALA A 32 -4.89 -0.91 6.33
C ALA A 32 -3.56 -1.38 5.69
N LEU A 33 -3.54 -1.53 4.36
CA LEU A 33 -2.38 -1.96 3.60
C LEU A 33 -1.60 -0.80 3.00
N LEU A 34 -2.07 0.46 3.11
CA LEU A 34 -1.33 1.61 2.60
C LEU A 34 -0.01 1.80 3.35
N GLU A 35 -0.05 1.63 4.67
CA GLU A 35 1.15 1.69 5.53
C GLU A 35 1.80 0.31 5.74
N ASP A 36 1.08 -0.78 5.44
CA ASP A 36 1.60 -2.14 5.50
C ASP A 36 2.02 -2.65 4.11
N ASP A 37 3.30 -2.47 3.80
CA ASP A 37 3.94 -2.97 2.58
C ASP A 37 4.06 -4.48 2.51
N ASN A 38 3.88 -5.17 3.63
CA ASN A 38 3.90 -6.63 3.67
C ASN A 38 2.50 -7.23 3.52
N GLY A 39 1.43 -6.43 3.63
CA GLY A 39 0.07 -6.94 3.62
C GLY A 39 -0.51 -7.22 2.21
N MET A 40 0.08 -6.65 1.16
CA MET A 40 -0.41 -6.76 -0.22
C MET A 40 0.71 -6.95 -1.23
N GLU A 41 0.56 -7.93 -2.10
CA GLU A 41 1.51 -8.26 -3.15
C GLU A 41 0.90 -7.97 -4.52
N LEU A 42 1.69 -7.37 -5.42
CA LEU A 42 1.30 -7.11 -6.81
C LEU A 42 1.99 -8.10 -7.75
N LEU A 43 1.21 -8.74 -8.61
CA LEU A 43 1.68 -9.71 -9.59
C LEU A 43 1.55 -9.16 -11.00
N VAL A 44 2.61 -9.34 -11.80
CA VAL A 44 2.63 -9.07 -13.25
C VAL A 44 3.20 -10.32 -13.92
N CYS A 45 2.49 -10.87 -14.91
CA CYS A 45 2.84 -12.15 -15.57
C CYS A 45 3.12 -13.31 -14.58
N ASN A 46 2.30 -13.45 -13.54
CA ASN A 46 2.44 -14.45 -12.47
C ASN A 46 3.76 -14.37 -11.67
N LYS A 47 4.43 -13.21 -11.67
CA LYS A 47 5.59 -12.91 -10.82
C LYS A 47 5.24 -11.80 -9.86
N ILE A 48 5.67 -11.90 -8.60
CA ILE A 48 5.40 -10.89 -7.58
C ILE A 48 6.44 -9.77 -7.73
N MET A 49 5.99 -8.53 -7.87
CA MET A 49 6.85 -7.36 -8.06
C MET A 49 7.12 -6.68 -6.72
N SER A 50 8.39 -6.36 -6.45
CA SER A 50 8.72 -5.43 -5.36
C SER A 50 8.10 -4.06 -5.60
N LEU A 51 7.59 -3.48 -4.52
CA LEU A 51 6.92 -2.18 -4.52
C LEU A 51 7.90 -1.04 -4.86
N ASP A 52 9.20 -1.24 -4.65
CA ASP A 52 10.24 -0.26 -4.94
C ASP A 52 10.66 -0.22 -6.41
N LEU A 53 10.06 -1.06 -7.26
CA LEU A 53 10.36 -1.09 -8.69
C LEU A 53 9.62 0.00 -9.46
N PRO A 54 10.25 0.67 -10.45
CA PRO A 54 9.55 1.64 -11.28
C PRO A 54 8.51 0.99 -12.20
N VAL A 55 7.28 1.52 -12.24
CA VAL A 55 6.17 1.01 -13.07
C VAL A 55 6.56 0.92 -14.55
N LYS A 56 7.28 1.93 -15.04
CA LYS A 56 7.78 1.99 -16.42
C LYS A 56 8.77 0.87 -16.75
N GLU A 57 9.58 0.47 -15.77
CA GLU A 57 10.55 -0.60 -15.92
C GLU A 57 9.87 -1.97 -15.83
N VAL A 58 8.88 -2.14 -14.96
CA VAL A 58 8.05 -3.35 -14.89
C VAL A 58 7.30 -3.57 -16.22
N TYR A 59 6.72 -2.52 -16.79
CA TYR A 59 6.06 -2.60 -18.10
C TYR A 59 7.02 -3.04 -19.21
N LYS A 60 8.20 -2.41 -19.31
CA LYS A 60 9.17 -2.73 -20.37
C LYS A 60 9.83 -4.09 -20.20
N LYS A 61 10.19 -4.48 -18.98
CA LYS A 61 11.05 -5.63 -18.69
C LYS A 61 10.32 -6.91 -18.30
N VAL A 62 9.09 -6.80 -17.80
CA VAL A 62 8.30 -7.95 -17.34
C VAL A 62 7.10 -8.16 -18.26
N TRP A 63 6.37 -7.10 -18.59
CA TRP A 63 5.17 -7.21 -19.43
C TRP A 63 5.51 -7.38 -20.92
N CYS A 64 6.27 -6.45 -21.52
CA CYS A 64 6.58 -6.50 -22.97
C CYS A 64 7.46 -7.70 -23.39
N THR A 65 8.24 -8.26 -22.47
CA THR A 65 9.12 -9.43 -22.72
C THR A 65 8.41 -10.77 -22.59
N SER A 66 7.20 -10.80 -21.99
CA SER A 66 6.41 -12.02 -21.77
C SER A 66 5.66 -12.52 -23.02
N GLY A 67 5.76 -11.83 -24.15
CA GLY A 67 5.23 -12.30 -25.45
C GLY A 67 3.77 -11.95 -25.76
N GLU A 68 3.06 -11.23 -24.90
CA GLU A 68 1.65 -10.84 -25.08
C GLU A 68 1.48 -9.35 -25.42
N GLY A 69 1.92 -8.92 -26.62
CA GLY A 69 1.46 -7.69 -27.28
C GLY A 69 1.77 -6.33 -26.60
N VAL A 70 1.59 -5.24 -27.35
CA VAL A 70 1.79 -3.84 -26.91
C VAL A 70 0.54 -3.30 -26.19
N ASP A 71 -0.15 -4.16 -25.43
CA ASP A 71 -1.44 -3.84 -24.81
C ASP A 71 -1.28 -3.44 -23.33
N ALA A 72 -2.38 -2.98 -22.70
CA ALA A 72 -2.37 -2.47 -21.33
C ALA A 72 -1.83 -3.49 -20.29
N MET A 73 -0.91 -3.05 -19.41
CA MET A 73 -0.29 -3.90 -18.39
C MET A 73 -1.32 -4.47 -17.42
N ARG A 74 -1.41 -5.80 -17.33
CA ARG A 74 -2.29 -6.45 -16.35
C ARG A 74 -1.56 -6.64 -15.02
N VAL A 75 -2.08 -6.00 -13.97
CA VAL A 75 -1.62 -6.16 -12.59
C VAL A 75 -2.67 -6.93 -11.80
N VAL A 76 -2.27 -8.00 -11.11
CA VAL A 76 -3.12 -8.80 -10.23
C VAL A 76 -2.66 -8.59 -8.81
N TYR A 77 -3.52 -8.15 -7.91
CA TYR A 77 -3.15 -7.98 -6.50
C TYR A 77 -3.66 -9.14 -5.63
N ARG A 78 -2.94 -9.44 -4.56
CA ARG A 78 -3.37 -10.41 -3.55
C ARG A 78 -3.01 -9.98 -2.13
N MET A 79 -3.78 -10.47 -1.17
CA MET A 79 -3.54 -10.26 0.25
C MET A 79 -2.59 -11.33 0.79
N ARG A 80 -1.50 -10.94 1.44
CA ARG A 80 -0.53 -11.87 2.01
C ARG A 80 -1.16 -12.63 3.19
N GLY A 81 -1.00 -13.96 3.23
CA GLY A 81 -1.46 -14.82 4.34
C GLY A 81 -2.94 -15.24 4.34
N LEU A 82 -3.81 -14.63 3.54
CA LEU A 82 -5.24 -15.03 3.44
C LEU A 82 -5.49 -16.22 2.50
N LEU A 83 -4.62 -16.42 1.50
CA LEU A 83 -4.79 -17.43 0.44
C LEU A 83 -3.72 -18.53 0.42
N GLY A 84 -2.90 -18.62 1.47
CA GLY A 84 -1.76 -19.55 1.56
C GLY A 84 -0.41 -18.87 1.32
N ASP A 85 0.69 -19.63 1.49
CA ASP A 85 2.05 -19.12 1.28
C ASP A 85 2.32 -18.87 -0.21
N ALA A 86 3.00 -17.75 -0.51
CA ALA A 86 3.44 -17.37 -1.85
C ALA A 86 4.34 -18.46 -2.47
N THR A 87 4.00 -18.96 -3.67
CA THR A 87 4.83 -19.94 -4.40
C THR A 87 5.41 -19.39 -5.71
N GLU A 88 5.02 -18.18 -6.06
CA GLU A 88 5.40 -17.43 -7.25
C GLU A 88 6.74 -16.69 -7.04
N GLU A 89 7.49 -16.52 -8.14
CA GLU A 89 8.81 -15.87 -8.13
C GLU A 89 8.70 -14.39 -7.67
N PHE A 90 9.42 -14.02 -6.61
CA PHE A 90 9.49 -12.65 -6.09
C PHE A 90 10.64 -11.88 -6.78
N VAL A 91 10.31 -10.76 -7.42
CA VAL A 91 11.24 -9.92 -8.18
C VAL A 91 11.54 -8.67 -7.35
N GLU A 92 12.60 -8.74 -6.52
CA GLU A 92 13.07 -7.61 -5.71
C GLU A 92 13.82 -6.56 -6.51
N THR A 93 14.59 -7.03 -7.48
CA THR A 93 15.36 -6.19 -8.38
C THR A 93 14.97 -6.57 -9.79
N LEU A 94 14.41 -5.61 -10.52
CA LEU A 94 14.48 -5.67 -11.96
C LEU A 94 15.96 -5.56 -12.26
N SER A 95 16.56 -6.66 -12.73
CA SER A 95 17.89 -6.59 -13.29
C SER A 95 17.98 -5.33 -14.16
N GLN A 96 19.07 -4.58 -14.04
CA GLN A 96 19.38 -3.46 -14.94
C GLN A 96 19.67 -4.02 -16.34
N ALA A 97 18.71 -4.74 -16.91
CA ALA A 97 18.73 -5.29 -18.25
C ALA A 97 17.94 -4.41 -19.24
N SER A 98 17.53 -3.18 -18.84
CA SER A 98 16.87 -2.24 -19.77
C SER A 98 16.94 -0.72 -19.42
N ALA A 99 18.08 -0.17 -18.96
CA ALA A 99 18.71 0.69 -19.97
C ALA A 99 19.02 -0.35 -21.04
N GLU A 100 18.38 -0.32 -22.23
CA GLU A 100 18.63 -1.30 -23.32
C GLU A 100 20.02 -1.82 -23.06
N ALA A 101 20.18 -3.07 -22.58
CA ALA A 101 21.50 -3.50 -22.15
C ALA A 101 22.27 -3.47 -23.45
N VAL A 102 22.89 -2.32 -23.71
CA VAL A 102 23.50 -2.02 -24.98
C VAL A 102 24.61 -3.01 -24.89
N ASP A 103 24.45 -4.10 -25.63
CA ASP A 103 25.31 -5.25 -25.49
C ASP A 103 26.71 -4.67 -25.45
N ASP A 104 27.38 -4.75 -24.30
CA ASP A 104 28.63 -4.03 -24.08
C ASP A 104 29.62 -4.47 -25.17
N GLU A 105 29.47 -5.70 -25.68
CA GLU A 105 30.21 -6.19 -26.84
C GLU A 105 29.85 -5.50 -28.16
N GLN A 106 28.59 -5.09 -28.35
CA GLN A 106 28.13 -4.32 -29.50
C GLN A 106 28.44 -2.83 -29.38
N LEU A 107 28.21 -2.20 -28.22
CA LEU A 107 28.47 -0.78 -27.98
C LEU A 107 29.96 -0.47 -28.06
N TYR A 108 30.79 -1.30 -27.43
CA TYR A 108 32.23 -1.14 -27.37
C TYR A 108 32.97 -2.01 -28.39
N ARG A 109 32.27 -2.49 -29.43
CA ARG A 109 32.84 -3.36 -30.48
C ARG A 109 34.13 -2.82 -31.09
N MET A 110 34.26 -1.49 -31.22
CA MET A 110 35.47 -0.83 -31.73
C MET A 110 36.71 -1.10 -30.86
N ALA A 111 36.56 -1.37 -29.55
CA ALA A 111 37.67 -1.70 -28.67
C ALA A 111 38.38 -3.01 -29.08
N ASN A 112 37.72 -3.90 -29.83
CA ASN A 112 38.34 -5.11 -30.37
C ASN A 112 39.58 -4.83 -31.22
N VAL A 113 39.67 -3.64 -31.85
CA VAL A 113 40.85 -3.25 -32.64
C VAL A 113 42.11 -3.22 -31.78
N LEU A 114 42.00 -2.86 -30.49
CA LEU A 114 43.14 -2.83 -29.57
C LEU A 114 43.66 -4.23 -29.24
N ALA A 115 42.80 -5.25 -29.30
CA ALA A 115 43.22 -6.65 -29.19
C ALA A 115 43.94 -7.14 -30.46
N ASP A 116 43.58 -6.60 -31.63
CA ASP A 116 44.13 -7.03 -32.93
C ASP A 116 45.48 -6.38 -33.25
N CYS A 117 45.70 -5.14 -32.81
CA CYS A 117 46.92 -4.39 -33.09
C CYS A 117 48.00 -4.47 -32.00
N GLY A 118 47.81 -5.28 -30.95
CA GLY A 118 48.72 -5.33 -29.79
C GLY A 118 48.65 -4.09 -28.90
N GLY A 119 47.55 -3.32 -28.97
CA GLY A 119 47.37 -2.07 -28.24
C GLY A 119 47.25 -2.27 -26.73
N LEU A 120 46.66 -3.39 -26.30
CA LEU A 120 46.51 -3.73 -24.87
C LEU A 120 47.88 -3.92 -24.21
N GLU A 121 48.79 -4.62 -24.87
CA GLU A 121 50.15 -4.89 -24.41
C GLU A 121 50.94 -3.57 -24.28
N VAL A 122 50.83 -2.67 -25.26
CA VAL A 122 51.47 -1.34 -25.20
C VAL A 122 50.90 -0.51 -24.05
N MET A 123 49.59 -0.53 -23.85
CA MET A 123 48.93 0.19 -22.74
C MET A 123 49.41 -0.32 -21.39
N LEU A 124 49.48 -1.65 -21.21
CA LEU A 124 50.00 -2.27 -19.99
C LEU A 124 51.48 -1.97 -19.77
N GLN A 125 52.32 -2.00 -20.82
CA GLN A 125 53.73 -1.61 -20.74
C GLN A 125 53.91 -0.15 -20.29
N ARG A 126 53.08 0.75 -20.81
CA ARG A 126 53.09 2.16 -20.40
C ARG A 126 52.61 2.36 -18.97
N LEU A 127 51.57 1.63 -18.56
CA LEU A 127 51.08 1.65 -17.19
C LEU A 127 52.14 1.11 -16.21
N ALA A 128 52.82 0.02 -16.55
CA ALA A 128 53.90 -0.57 -15.76
C ALA A 128 55.13 0.34 -15.61
N ALA A 129 55.37 1.25 -16.56
CA ALA A 129 56.46 2.21 -16.49
C ALA A 129 56.18 3.38 -15.51
N ILE A 130 54.93 3.54 -15.04
CA ILE A 130 54.56 4.61 -14.10
C ILE A 130 55.01 4.21 -12.69
N GLN A 131 55.99 4.95 -12.17
CA GLN A 131 56.49 4.78 -10.80
C GLN A 131 55.78 5.70 -9.79
N ARG A 132 55.22 6.82 -10.27
CA ARG A 132 54.50 7.82 -9.45
C ARG A 132 53.24 8.25 -10.17
N VAL A 133 52.10 7.88 -9.60
CA VAL A 133 50.78 8.07 -10.23
C VAL A 133 50.44 9.55 -10.31
N GLY A 134 50.87 10.37 -9.35
CA GLY A 134 50.56 11.79 -9.27
C GLY A 134 51.27 12.61 -10.34
N ALA A 135 52.52 12.25 -10.65
CA ALA A 135 53.30 12.89 -11.71
C ALA A 135 52.78 12.55 -13.11
N ALA A 136 52.19 11.37 -13.28
CA ALA A 136 51.65 10.89 -14.54
C ALA A 136 50.11 10.76 -14.53
N ARG A 137 49.42 11.55 -13.69
CA ARG A 137 47.99 11.33 -13.38
C ARG A 137 47.08 11.38 -14.61
N SER A 138 47.36 12.32 -15.52
CA SER A 138 46.62 12.46 -16.79
C SER A 138 46.81 11.25 -17.70
N LEU A 139 48.03 10.75 -17.82
CA LEU A 139 48.35 9.55 -18.60
C LEU A 139 47.71 8.31 -17.96
N CYS A 140 47.87 8.13 -16.65
CA CYS A 140 47.28 7.01 -15.91
C CYS A 140 45.76 7.00 -16.07
N SER A 141 45.08 8.12 -15.82
CA SER A 141 43.63 8.23 -15.98
C SER A 141 43.16 7.94 -17.42
N THR A 142 43.92 8.36 -18.43
CA THR A 142 43.58 8.08 -19.83
C THR A 142 43.76 6.60 -20.16
N LEU A 143 44.84 5.97 -19.70
CA LEU A 143 45.09 4.54 -19.88
C LEU A 143 44.01 3.70 -19.19
N LEU A 144 43.64 4.04 -17.95
CA LEU A 144 42.59 3.34 -17.21
C LEU A 144 41.22 3.51 -17.86
N ARG A 145 40.89 4.71 -18.37
CA ARG A 145 39.64 4.92 -19.11
C ARG A 145 39.57 4.04 -20.37
N LEU A 146 40.67 3.92 -21.11
CA LEU A 146 40.73 3.03 -22.28
C LEU A 146 40.65 1.55 -21.87
N LEU A 147 41.36 1.15 -20.81
CA LEU A 147 41.29 -0.22 -20.27
C LEU A 147 39.89 -0.58 -19.78
N SER A 148 39.18 0.35 -19.14
CA SER A 148 37.78 0.19 -18.70
C SER A 148 36.87 -0.11 -19.89
N LEU A 149 37.01 0.62 -21.00
CA LEU A 149 36.26 0.33 -22.23
C LEU A 149 36.63 -1.05 -22.81
N CYS A 150 37.91 -1.44 -22.75
CA CYS A 150 38.36 -2.74 -23.22
C CYS A 150 37.83 -3.89 -22.35
N ALA A 151 37.77 -3.70 -21.02
CA ALA A 151 37.30 -4.70 -20.07
C ALA A 151 35.80 -5.02 -20.25
N ARG A 152 35.04 -4.15 -20.92
CA ARG A 152 33.63 -4.40 -21.24
C ARG A 152 33.41 -5.43 -22.36
N VAL A 153 34.45 -5.74 -23.15
CA VAL A 153 34.36 -6.67 -24.31
C VAL A 153 35.11 -7.98 -24.02
N ARG A 154 34.46 -9.15 -24.18
CA ARG A 154 35.06 -10.44 -23.79
C ARG A 154 36.34 -10.75 -24.56
N ARG A 155 36.44 -10.38 -25.84
CA ARG A 155 37.65 -10.62 -26.66
C ARG A 155 38.87 -9.90 -26.09
N CYS A 156 38.74 -8.65 -25.65
CA CYS A 156 39.82 -7.91 -25.02
C CYS A 156 40.17 -8.53 -23.66
N VAL A 157 39.17 -8.90 -22.86
CA VAL A 157 39.40 -9.57 -21.57
C VAL A 157 40.15 -10.90 -21.75
N ARG A 158 39.82 -11.68 -22.79
CA ARG A 158 40.56 -12.91 -23.14
C ARG A 158 42.03 -12.68 -23.48
N VAL A 159 42.41 -11.50 -23.97
CA VAL A 159 43.82 -11.13 -24.16
C VAL A 159 44.46 -10.75 -22.83
N LEU A 160 43.72 -10.01 -21.99
CA LEU A 160 44.16 -9.60 -20.65
C LEU A 160 44.30 -10.79 -19.67
N THR A 161 43.59 -11.89 -19.89
CA THR A 161 43.71 -13.12 -19.09
C THR A 161 44.81 -14.08 -19.56
N ARG A 162 45.53 -13.75 -20.65
CA ARG A 162 46.68 -14.57 -21.10
C ARG A 162 47.85 -14.41 -20.14
N ALA A 163 48.55 -15.51 -19.87
CA ALA A 163 49.71 -15.49 -18.99
C ALA A 163 50.83 -14.55 -19.45
N GLU A 164 50.98 -14.37 -20.77
CA GLU A 164 52.00 -13.53 -21.40
C GLU A 164 51.77 -12.02 -21.20
N THR A 165 50.52 -11.58 -21.11
CA THR A 165 50.19 -10.14 -21.02
C THR A 165 50.39 -9.57 -19.63
N ARG A 166 50.38 -10.43 -18.59
CA ARG A 166 50.61 -10.07 -17.18
C ARG A 166 49.76 -8.86 -16.73
N ALA A 167 48.52 -8.77 -17.19
CA ALA A 167 47.67 -7.61 -16.94
C ALA A 167 47.39 -7.39 -15.45
N LEU A 168 47.06 -8.45 -14.70
CA LEU A 168 46.71 -8.35 -13.28
C LEU A 168 47.87 -7.84 -12.41
N PRO A 169 49.12 -8.34 -12.50
CA PRO A 169 50.26 -7.74 -11.83
C PRO A 169 50.45 -6.25 -12.06
N VAL A 170 50.30 -5.80 -13.30
CA VAL A 170 50.47 -4.39 -13.66
C VAL A 170 49.37 -3.56 -13.01
N LEU A 171 48.12 -4.03 -13.06
CA LEU A 171 46.98 -3.35 -12.43
C LEU A 171 47.09 -3.34 -10.90
N LEU A 172 47.52 -4.44 -10.29
CA LEU A 172 47.77 -4.55 -8.85
C LEU A 172 48.89 -3.63 -8.38
N HIS A 173 49.97 -3.54 -9.15
CA HIS A 173 51.05 -2.60 -8.86
C HIS A 173 50.58 -1.14 -8.98
N ALA A 174 49.82 -0.82 -10.04
CA ALA A 174 49.22 0.50 -10.19
C ALA A 174 48.23 0.83 -9.05
N LEU A 175 47.46 -0.16 -8.57
CA LEU A 175 46.55 -0.03 -7.44
C LEU A 175 47.30 0.28 -6.16
N HIS A 176 48.41 -0.42 -5.90
CA HIS A 176 49.24 -0.16 -4.74
C HIS A 176 49.78 1.27 -4.73
N LEU A 177 50.31 1.75 -5.86
CA LEU A 177 50.79 3.13 -6.00
C LEU A 177 49.65 4.16 -5.87
N ALA A 178 48.49 3.88 -6.43
CA ALA A 178 47.32 4.77 -6.35
C ALA A 178 46.73 4.84 -4.94
N ALA A 179 46.71 3.71 -4.20
CA ALA A 179 46.21 3.64 -2.83
C ALA A 179 47.08 4.47 -1.88
N ASP A 180 48.41 4.42 -2.04
CA ASP A 180 49.34 5.22 -1.23
C ASP A 180 49.17 6.73 -1.48
N GLU A 181 48.97 7.14 -2.74
CA GLU A 181 48.80 8.56 -3.09
C GLU A 181 47.39 9.11 -2.80
N GLU A 182 46.34 8.28 -2.92
CA GLU A 182 44.95 8.68 -2.67
C GLU A 182 44.46 8.34 -1.25
N ARG A 183 45.34 7.89 -0.34
CA ARG A 183 45.00 7.44 1.02
C ARG A 183 44.15 8.45 1.81
N ASP A 184 44.58 9.71 1.81
CA ASP A 184 43.94 10.79 2.57
C ASP A 184 42.95 11.60 1.73
N MET A 185 42.71 11.20 0.47
CA MET A 185 41.80 11.89 -0.42
C MET A 185 40.35 11.52 -0.09
N PRO A 186 39.41 12.49 -0.14
CA PRO A 186 37.98 12.21 0.12
C PRO A 186 37.35 11.29 -0.93
N ARG A 187 37.95 11.17 -2.12
CA ARG A 187 37.53 10.25 -3.19
C ARG A 187 38.76 9.63 -3.85
N ALA A 188 38.90 8.32 -3.76
CA ALA A 188 39.98 7.56 -4.38
C ALA A 188 39.58 7.10 -5.80
N HIS A 189 39.56 8.05 -6.75
CA HIS A 189 39.03 7.80 -8.11
C HIS A 189 39.85 6.78 -8.90
N LEU A 190 41.18 6.80 -8.76
CA LEU A 190 42.05 5.87 -9.48
C LEU A 190 41.96 4.47 -8.88
N VAL A 191 41.91 4.38 -7.55
CA VAL A 191 41.68 3.12 -6.83
C VAL A 191 40.36 2.50 -7.27
N TYR A 192 39.28 3.29 -7.32
CA TYR A 192 37.97 2.84 -7.79
C TYR A 192 38.02 2.30 -9.23
N GLN A 193 38.59 3.06 -10.17
CA GLN A 193 38.68 2.64 -11.58
C GLN A 193 39.49 1.34 -11.73
N LEU A 194 40.58 1.20 -10.99
CA LEU A 194 41.41 -0.01 -11.01
C LEU A 194 40.65 -1.22 -10.49
N LEU A 195 39.93 -1.08 -9.37
CA LEU A 195 39.09 -2.15 -8.83
C LEU A 195 37.98 -2.56 -9.79
N GLU A 196 37.31 -1.61 -10.45
CA GLU A 196 36.27 -1.89 -11.46
C GLU A 196 36.84 -2.68 -12.65
N ILE A 197 37.99 -2.28 -13.18
CA ILE A 197 38.66 -2.98 -14.30
C ILE A 197 39.07 -4.39 -13.88
N MET A 198 39.68 -4.52 -12.70
CA MET A 198 40.15 -5.80 -12.19
C MET A 198 39.00 -6.76 -11.89
N GLU A 199 37.91 -6.29 -11.28
CA GLU A 199 36.71 -7.11 -11.07
C GLU A 199 36.22 -7.69 -12.39
N ARG A 200 36.13 -6.86 -13.43
CA ARG A 200 35.61 -7.31 -14.73
C ARG A 200 36.50 -8.38 -15.36
N ILE A 201 37.83 -8.22 -15.27
CA ILE A 201 38.77 -9.24 -15.78
C ILE A 201 38.65 -10.53 -14.97
N LEU A 202 38.64 -10.42 -13.63
CA LEU A 202 38.59 -11.57 -12.72
C LEU A 202 37.26 -12.31 -12.80
N SER A 203 36.13 -11.62 -12.95
CA SER A 203 34.80 -12.23 -13.11
C SER A 203 34.70 -13.04 -14.41
N VAL A 204 35.22 -12.51 -15.52
CA VAL A 204 35.29 -13.28 -16.77
C VAL A 204 36.22 -14.48 -16.63
N ALA A 205 37.39 -14.31 -16.01
CA ALA A 205 38.29 -15.43 -15.74
C ALA A 205 37.63 -16.50 -14.85
N ALA A 206 36.88 -16.08 -13.83
CA ALA A 206 36.16 -16.97 -12.92
C ALA A 206 34.95 -17.65 -13.57
N SER A 207 34.52 -17.23 -14.76
CA SER A 207 33.48 -17.91 -15.55
C SER A 207 34.00 -19.04 -16.43
N GLU A 208 35.32 -19.15 -16.59
CA GLU A 208 35.98 -20.24 -17.33
C GLU A 208 36.17 -21.49 -16.43
N SER A 209 36.84 -22.53 -16.93
CA SER A 209 37.11 -23.74 -16.14
C SER A 209 38.05 -23.47 -14.96
N LEU A 210 37.90 -24.26 -13.89
CA LEU A 210 38.77 -24.19 -12.72
C LEU A 210 40.26 -24.32 -13.11
N GLU A 211 40.59 -25.24 -14.02
CA GLU A 211 41.96 -25.42 -14.51
C GLU A 211 42.50 -24.16 -15.19
N SER A 212 41.73 -23.54 -16.09
CA SER A 212 42.12 -22.32 -16.78
C SER A 212 42.31 -21.15 -15.79
N PHE A 213 41.43 -21.06 -14.79
CA PHE A 213 41.54 -20.03 -13.76
C PHE A 213 42.79 -20.22 -12.90
N LEU A 214 43.09 -21.45 -12.47
CA LEU A 214 44.28 -21.75 -11.67
C LEU A 214 45.58 -21.46 -12.44
N GLN A 215 45.62 -21.74 -13.75
CA GLN A 215 46.76 -21.35 -14.59
C GLN A 215 46.92 -19.83 -14.66
N PHE A 216 45.82 -19.09 -14.75
CA PHE A 216 45.84 -17.63 -14.74
C PHE A 216 46.21 -17.06 -13.36
N SER A 217 45.77 -17.68 -12.26
CA SER A 217 46.04 -17.21 -10.90
C SER A 217 47.52 -17.25 -10.52
N LEU A 218 48.32 -18.10 -11.17
CA LEU A 218 49.79 -18.10 -11.08
C LEU A 218 50.40 -16.76 -11.48
N THR A 219 49.67 -15.95 -12.25
CA THR A 219 50.12 -14.62 -12.65
C THR A 219 49.80 -13.55 -11.61
N PHE A 220 48.97 -13.77 -10.59
CA PHE A 220 48.44 -12.72 -9.69
C PHE A 220 49.46 -12.08 -8.73
N GLY A 221 50.75 -12.29 -8.95
CA GLY A 221 51.82 -11.78 -8.07
C GLY A 221 51.79 -12.42 -6.68
N GLY A 222 52.60 -11.89 -5.76
CA GLY A 222 52.75 -12.43 -4.42
C GLY A 222 51.62 -12.07 -3.45
N PRO A 223 51.71 -12.53 -2.19
CA PRO A 223 50.70 -12.26 -1.17
C PRO A 223 50.64 -10.79 -0.72
N GLU A 224 51.67 -9.99 -0.98
CA GLU A 224 51.72 -8.55 -0.68
C GLU A 224 50.53 -7.77 -1.27
N TYR A 225 49.98 -8.22 -2.40
CA TYR A 225 48.82 -7.60 -3.03
C TYR A 225 47.51 -7.84 -2.27
N VAL A 226 47.39 -8.97 -1.57
CA VAL A 226 46.25 -9.24 -0.68
C VAL A 226 46.30 -8.26 0.49
N GLN A 227 47.48 -8.06 1.08
CA GLN A 227 47.66 -7.08 2.14
C GLN A 227 47.38 -5.65 1.67
N ALA A 228 47.83 -5.27 0.47
CA ALA A 228 47.56 -3.96 -0.10
C ALA A 228 46.05 -3.69 -0.26
N LEU A 229 45.29 -4.69 -0.73
CA LEU A 229 43.82 -4.59 -0.83
C LEU A 229 43.12 -4.52 0.52
N LEU A 230 43.60 -5.27 1.51
CA LEU A 230 43.11 -5.15 2.89
C LEU A 230 43.36 -3.74 3.44
N ASN A 231 44.54 -3.16 3.20
CA ASN A 231 44.83 -1.79 3.61
C ASN A 231 43.95 -0.74 2.89
N CYS A 232 43.49 -1.04 1.66
CA CYS A 232 42.54 -0.15 0.95
C CYS A 232 41.19 -0.03 1.66
N THR A 233 40.83 -0.98 2.54
CA THR A 233 39.61 -0.90 3.36
C THR A 233 39.67 0.21 4.40
N GLU A 234 40.88 0.64 4.78
CA GLU A 234 41.12 1.74 5.71
C GLU A 234 41.05 3.12 5.02
N CYS A 235 41.07 3.16 3.68
CA CYS A 235 40.98 4.41 2.94
C CYS A 235 39.57 5.02 3.08
N PRO A 236 39.40 6.24 3.61
CA PRO A 236 38.08 6.85 3.84
C PRO A 236 37.23 6.94 2.58
N GLY A 237 37.86 7.21 1.43
CA GLY A 237 37.20 7.30 0.13
C GLY A 237 36.64 5.96 -0.40
N ILE A 238 37.12 4.82 0.11
CA ILE A 238 36.61 3.48 -0.21
C ILE A 238 35.62 3.02 0.86
N ARG A 239 35.96 3.21 2.14
CA ARG A 239 35.12 2.82 3.30
C ARG A 239 33.74 3.47 3.29
N SER A 240 33.65 4.72 2.84
CA SER A 240 32.37 5.45 2.74
C SER A 240 31.55 5.12 1.49
N ASN A 241 32.08 4.35 0.54
CA ASN A 241 31.45 4.04 -0.73
C ASN A 241 31.15 2.53 -0.87
N SER A 242 29.88 2.14 -0.69
CA SER A 242 29.44 0.75 -0.74
C SER A 242 29.72 0.05 -2.08
N VAL A 243 29.69 0.78 -3.20
CA VAL A 243 29.99 0.23 -4.54
C VAL A 243 31.48 -0.08 -4.64
N ALA A 244 32.33 0.84 -4.20
CA ALA A 244 33.78 0.64 -4.18
C ALA A 244 34.18 -0.53 -3.27
N LEU A 245 33.54 -0.65 -2.10
CA LEU A 245 33.72 -1.77 -1.18
C LEU A 245 33.30 -3.11 -1.80
N GLY A 246 32.22 -3.11 -2.58
CA GLY A 246 31.78 -4.26 -3.37
C GLY A 246 32.84 -4.70 -4.40
N HIS A 247 33.37 -3.76 -5.18
CA HIS A 247 34.45 -4.05 -6.13
C HIS A 247 35.71 -4.58 -5.43
N LEU A 248 36.11 -3.96 -4.32
CA LEU A 248 37.24 -4.38 -3.52
C LEU A 248 37.07 -5.82 -3.02
N THR A 249 35.93 -6.15 -2.44
CA THR A 249 35.68 -7.50 -1.88
C THR A 249 35.64 -8.59 -2.94
N ARG A 250 35.08 -8.33 -4.14
CA ARG A 250 35.11 -9.29 -5.26
C ARG A 250 36.52 -9.51 -5.79
N VAL A 251 37.29 -8.44 -5.98
CA VAL A 251 38.70 -8.54 -6.39
C VAL A 251 39.51 -9.30 -5.34
N LEU A 252 39.32 -8.98 -4.06
CA LEU A 252 40.00 -9.65 -2.95
C LEU A 252 39.68 -11.13 -2.90
N ALA A 253 38.40 -11.52 -3.02
CA ALA A 253 37.99 -12.92 -3.05
C ALA A 253 38.59 -13.66 -4.26
N ALA A 254 38.51 -13.06 -5.45
CA ALA A 254 39.02 -13.69 -6.67
C ALA A 254 40.55 -13.88 -6.67
N LEU A 255 41.30 -12.99 -6.02
CA LEU A 255 42.77 -13.11 -5.94
C LEU A 255 43.26 -14.25 -5.07
N VAL A 256 42.43 -14.75 -4.14
CA VAL A 256 42.82 -15.83 -3.24
C VAL A 256 42.36 -17.22 -3.70
N TYR A 257 41.42 -17.31 -4.64
CA TYR A 257 40.88 -18.61 -5.08
C TYR A 257 41.97 -19.58 -5.53
N GLY A 258 41.93 -20.78 -4.96
CA GLY A 258 42.87 -21.86 -5.26
C GLY A 258 44.32 -21.63 -4.80
N ASN A 259 44.59 -20.65 -3.93
CA ASN A 259 45.92 -20.40 -3.39
C ASN A 259 45.92 -20.39 -1.85
N ASP A 260 46.40 -21.48 -1.24
CA ASP A 260 46.35 -21.70 0.20
C ASP A 260 47.02 -20.58 1.02
N LEU A 261 48.16 -20.05 0.55
CA LEU A 261 48.88 -18.98 1.24
C LEU A 261 48.08 -17.67 1.27
N LYS A 262 47.46 -17.32 0.14
CA LYS A 262 46.63 -16.11 0.02
C LYS A 262 45.30 -16.26 0.76
N MET A 263 44.69 -17.44 0.72
CA MET A 263 43.48 -17.74 1.51
C MET A 263 43.77 -17.67 3.01
N ALA A 264 44.89 -18.22 3.47
CA ALA A 264 45.31 -18.14 4.87
C ALA A 264 45.45 -16.68 5.33
N MET A 265 46.15 -15.85 4.55
CA MET A 265 46.33 -14.43 4.86
C MET A 265 45.00 -13.67 4.95
N LEU A 266 44.05 -13.97 4.04
CA LEU A 266 42.73 -13.36 4.05
C LEU A 266 41.96 -13.75 5.32
N VAL A 267 41.95 -15.04 5.67
CA VAL A 267 41.21 -15.52 6.85
C VAL A 267 41.84 -15.05 8.14
N ASP A 268 43.17 -14.99 8.23
CA ASP A 268 43.87 -14.46 9.40
C ASP A 268 43.50 -13.00 9.69
N HIS A 269 43.20 -12.19 8.67
CA HIS A 269 42.70 -10.83 8.85
C HIS A 269 41.34 -10.78 9.58
N PHE A 270 40.44 -11.72 9.27
CA PHE A 270 39.09 -11.77 9.85
C PHE A 270 39.01 -12.60 11.15
N LYS A 271 40.00 -13.44 11.44
CA LYS A 271 40.04 -14.31 12.62
C LYS A 271 39.68 -13.61 13.95
N PRO A 272 40.12 -12.36 14.24
CA PRO A 272 39.76 -11.69 15.48
C PRO A 272 38.27 -11.39 15.66
N VAL A 273 37.52 -11.24 14.56
CA VAL A 273 36.07 -10.93 14.58
C VAL A 273 35.18 -12.17 14.47
N LEU A 274 35.77 -13.34 14.27
CA LEU A 274 35.06 -14.63 14.23
C LEU A 274 34.89 -15.26 15.62
N ASP A 275 35.31 -14.56 16.68
CA ASP A 275 34.97 -14.91 18.06
C ASP A 275 33.59 -14.32 18.43
N PHE A 276 32.56 -15.14 18.24
CA PHE A 276 31.16 -14.72 18.41
C PHE A 276 30.79 -14.44 19.88
N ASP A 277 31.39 -15.16 20.83
CA ASP A 277 31.16 -14.95 22.26
C ASP A 277 31.76 -13.59 22.69
N ARG A 278 32.93 -13.23 22.15
CA ARG A 278 33.55 -11.91 22.39
C ARG A 278 32.72 -10.77 21.78
N LEU A 279 32.18 -10.97 20.57
CA LEU A 279 31.32 -9.99 19.88
C LEU A 279 30.03 -9.68 20.66
N ASP A 280 29.47 -10.64 21.38
CA ASP A 280 28.27 -10.43 22.22
C ASP A 280 28.55 -9.69 23.54
N SER A 281 29.80 -9.73 24.03
CA SER A 281 30.16 -9.24 25.38
C SER A 281 30.78 -7.86 25.40
N GLU A 282 31.35 -7.40 24.29
CA GLU A 282 32.05 -6.13 24.16
C GLU A 282 31.35 -5.23 23.13
N GLN A 283 31.38 -3.91 23.34
CA GLN A 283 30.84 -2.95 22.38
C GLN A 283 31.93 -2.59 21.36
N TRP A 284 31.79 -3.08 20.13
CA TRP A 284 32.79 -2.94 19.07
C TRP A 284 32.49 -1.71 18.19
N THR A 285 33.52 -1.08 17.62
CA THR A 285 33.33 0.00 16.61
C THR A 285 34.10 -0.31 15.33
N GLU A 286 35.42 -0.49 15.41
CA GLU A 286 36.24 -0.93 14.27
C GLU A 286 36.04 -2.43 13.95
N GLU A 287 35.90 -3.27 14.97
CA GLU A 287 35.68 -4.72 14.78
C GLU A 287 34.29 -5.01 14.17
N GLU A 288 33.27 -4.15 14.38
CA GLU A 288 31.96 -4.25 13.70
C GLU A 288 32.10 -4.03 12.19
N PHE A 289 32.86 -3.01 11.77
CA PHE A 289 33.10 -2.76 10.35
C PHE A 289 33.82 -3.94 9.69
N ARG A 290 34.79 -4.55 10.38
CA ARG A 290 35.49 -5.74 9.87
C ARG A 290 34.56 -6.95 9.78
N MET A 291 33.63 -7.12 10.72
CA MET A 291 32.60 -8.18 10.64
C MET A 291 31.59 -7.94 9.50
N GLU A 292 31.19 -6.69 9.29
CA GLU A 292 30.37 -6.29 8.14
C GLU A 292 31.09 -6.59 6.83
N LEU A 293 32.37 -6.24 6.73
CA LEU A 293 33.20 -6.54 5.56
C LEU A 293 33.31 -8.05 5.31
N PHE A 294 33.41 -8.86 6.36
CA PHE A 294 33.41 -10.32 6.24
C PHE A 294 32.08 -10.84 5.67
N CYS A 295 30.94 -10.32 6.13
CA CYS A 295 29.62 -10.69 5.59
C CYS A 295 29.50 -10.31 4.10
N VAL A 296 29.96 -9.13 3.72
CA VAL A 296 30.00 -8.67 2.32
C VAL A 296 30.92 -9.54 1.47
N LEU A 297 32.09 -9.91 2.00
CA LEU A 297 33.02 -10.82 1.35
C LEU A 297 32.35 -12.17 1.05
N CYS A 298 31.75 -12.81 2.06
CA CYS A 298 31.08 -14.11 1.90
C CYS A 298 29.93 -14.06 0.88
N ALA A 299 29.18 -12.96 0.84
CA ALA A 299 28.10 -12.77 -0.15
C ALA A 299 28.61 -12.55 -1.59
N ASN A 300 29.83 -12.04 -1.74
CA ASN A 300 30.46 -11.74 -3.02
C ASN A 300 31.39 -12.87 -3.54
N ILE A 301 31.46 -14.02 -2.86
CA ILE A 301 32.20 -15.18 -3.36
C ILE A 301 31.48 -15.74 -4.60
N GLU A 302 32.24 -16.05 -5.65
CA GLU A 302 31.72 -16.64 -6.88
C GLU A 302 30.94 -17.95 -6.63
N ARG A 303 29.82 -18.11 -7.35
CA ARG A 303 28.85 -19.21 -7.16
C ARG A 303 29.17 -20.41 -8.05
N ASN A 304 30.44 -20.79 -8.10
CA ASN A 304 30.93 -21.88 -8.93
C ASN A 304 32.07 -22.63 -8.23
N SER A 305 32.63 -23.63 -8.90
CA SER A 305 33.74 -24.44 -8.38
C SER A 305 34.98 -23.63 -7.99
N ILE A 306 35.22 -22.48 -8.62
CA ILE A 306 36.38 -21.64 -8.33
C ILE A 306 36.17 -20.92 -6.99
N GLY A 307 35.02 -20.26 -6.81
CA GLY A 307 34.66 -19.66 -5.52
C GLY A 307 34.48 -20.70 -4.41
N GLY A 308 34.06 -21.92 -4.78
CA GLY A 308 34.00 -23.08 -3.88
C GLY A 308 35.32 -23.35 -3.14
N THR A 309 36.47 -23.14 -3.79
CA THR A 309 37.79 -23.34 -3.14
C THR A 309 37.96 -22.53 -1.85
N LEU A 310 37.49 -21.28 -1.84
CA LEU A 310 37.54 -20.44 -0.64
C LEU A 310 36.49 -20.85 0.40
N LYS A 311 35.30 -21.27 -0.04
CA LYS A 311 34.25 -21.76 0.86
C LYS A 311 34.69 -23.05 1.56
N ASP A 312 35.27 -23.99 0.82
CA ASP A 312 35.86 -25.23 1.36
C ASP A 312 37.01 -24.94 2.33
N TYR A 313 37.85 -23.96 2.02
CA TYR A 313 38.91 -23.53 2.92
C TYR A 313 38.34 -22.96 4.23
N LEU A 314 37.32 -22.11 4.19
CA LEU A 314 36.62 -21.59 5.38
C LEU A 314 35.96 -22.70 6.21
N ILE A 315 35.44 -23.74 5.56
CA ILE A 315 34.94 -24.95 6.25
C ILE A 315 36.09 -25.68 6.95
N SER A 316 37.23 -25.87 6.27
CA SER A 316 38.38 -26.60 6.81
C SER A 316 38.97 -25.94 8.06
N LEU A 317 38.91 -24.61 8.14
CA LEU A 317 39.34 -23.82 9.29
C LEU A 317 38.36 -23.85 10.46
N GLY A 318 37.14 -24.37 10.27
CA GLY A 318 36.14 -24.51 11.33
C GLY A 318 35.17 -23.34 11.44
N VAL A 319 35.28 -22.28 10.63
CA VAL A 319 34.44 -21.07 10.75
C VAL A 319 32.96 -21.40 10.68
N VAL A 320 32.55 -22.25 9.74
CA VAL A 320 31.15 -22.70 9.59
C VAL A 320 30.72 -23.54 10.79
N ARG A 321 31.59 -24.43 11.29
CA ARG A 321 31.28 -25.28 12.44
C ARG A 321 31.07 -24.44 13.71
N ASP A 322 31.96 -23.51 13.98
CA ASP A 322 31.93 -22.66 15.17
C ASP A 322 30.65 -21.78 15.16
N ALA A 323 30.24 -21.30 13.98
CA ALA A 323 28.99 -20.56 13.79
C ALA A 323 27.73 -21.40 14.06
N LEU A 324 27.73 -22.66 13.60
CA LEU A 324 26.64 -23.61 13.86
C LEU A 324 26.59 -24.00 15.34
N GLU A 325 27.75 -24.19 15.99
CA GLU A 325 27.85 -24.46 17.42
C GLU A 325 27.33 -23.29 18.25
N TYR A 326 27.63 -22.04 17.85
CA TYR A 326 27.06 -20.85 18.49
C TYR A 326 25.52 -20.83 18.41
N ILE A 327 24.94 -21.08 17.23
CA ILE A 327 23.47 -21.15 17.07
C ILE A 327 22.88 -22.23 17.98
N VAL A 328 23.49 -23.42 18.03
CA VAL A 328 22.99 -24.53 18.87
C VAL A 328 23.14 -24.23 20.36
N LYS A 329 24.25 -23.61 20.78
CA LYS A 329 24.56 -23.27 22.18
C LYS A 329 23.56 -22.27 22.77
N HIS A 330 23.18 -21.25 22.00
CA HIS A 330 22.33 -20.16 22.48
C HIS A 330 20.84 -20.31 22.12
N ALA A 331 20.48 -21.27 21.26
CA ALA A 331 19.08 -21.52 20.94
C ALA A 331 18.29 -22.03 22.17
N PRO A 332 17.09 -21.49 22.43
CA PRO A 332 16.30 -21.89 23.60
C PRO A 332 15.84 -23.35 23.51
N CYS A 333 16.01 -24.10 24.60
CA CYS A 333 15.70 -25.52 24.69
C CYS A 333 14.20 -25.75 24.93
N VAL A 334 13.37 -25.49 23.91
CA VAL A 334 11.90 -25.66 24.02
C VAL A 334 11.43 -26.80 23.12
N LYS A 335 10.60 -27.68 23.70
CA LYS A 335 9.97 -28.82 23.00
C LYS A 335 9.32 -28.37 21.68
N PRO A 336 9.35 -29.18 20.61
CA PRO A 336 8.87 -28.82 19.26
C PRO A 336 7.38 -28.43 19.15
N THR A 337 6.60 -28.55 20.23
CA THR A 337 5.13 -28.55 20.23
C THR A 337 4.49 -27.27 20.75
N LEU A 338 5.25 -26.29 21.24
CA LEU A 338 4.69 -25.04 21.78
C LEU A 338 5.25 -23.85 21.01
N VAL A 339 4.40 -23.24 20.19
CA VAL A 339 4.58 -21.90 19.65
C VAL A 339 4.44 -20.92 20.81
N CYS A 340 5.50 -20.80 21.61
CA CYS A 340 5.65 -19.71 22.58
C CYS A 340 6.54 -18.67 21.92
N THR A 341 5.94 -17.76 21.15
CA THR A 341 6.64 -16.61 20.52
C THR A 341 7.13 -15.59 21.55
N ASP A 342 6.78 -15.77 22.83
CA ASP A 342 7.03 -14.84 23.93
C ASP A 342 7.83 -15.46 25.09
N SER A 343 8.83 -16.32 24.82
CA SER A 343 9.77 -16.70 25.88
C SER A 343 10.87 -15.64 26.03
N ASP A 344 11.18 -15.26 27.27
CA ASP A 344 12.27 -14.32 27.57
C ASP A 344 13.63 -14.86 27.07
N GLU A 345 13.82 -16.17 27.09
CA GLU A 345 15.00 -16.86 26.53
C GLU A 345 15.14 -16.66 25.00
N LEU A 346 14.02 -16.66 24.25
CA LEU A 346 14.04 -16.42 22.80
C LEU A 346 14.33 -14.96 22.50
N LYS A 347 13.78 -14.04 23.30
CA LYS A 347 14.07 -12.59 23.19
C LYS A 347 15.55 -12.31 23.47
N GLU A 348 16.14 -12.95 24.47
CA GLU A 348 17.58 -12.86 24.75
C GLU A 348 18.40 -13.36 23.55
N PHE A 349 18.10 -14.55 23.02
CA PHE A 349 18.82 -15.09 21.87
C PHE A 349 18.75 -14.18 20.63
N ILE A 350 17.58 -13.62 20.33
CA ILE A 350 17.38 -12.71 19.18
C ILE A 350 18.12 -11.38 19.37
N SER A 351 18.29 -10.92 20.62
CA SER A 351 18.97 -9.67 20.93
C SER A 351 20.51 -9.75 20.85
N ARG A 352 21.09 -10.94 20.64
CA ARG A 352 22.54 -11.13 20.59
C ARG A 352 23.15 -10.57 19.29
N PRO A 353 24.12 -9.65 19.36
CA PRO A 353 24.73 -9.03 18.19
C PRO A 353 25.34 -10.02 17.19
N ALA A 354 25.95 -11.12 17.64
CA ALA A 354 26.60 -12.06 16.73
C ALA A 354 25.63 -12.80 15.81
N LEU A 355 24.38 -13.04 16.26
CA LEU A 355 23.40 -13.84 15.53
C LEU A 355 23.10 -13.26 14.13
N LYS A 356 22.94 -11.94 14.01
CA LYS A 356 22.64 -11.31 12.71
C LYS A 356 23.77 -11.50 11.69
N TYR A 357 25.02 -11.41 12.14
CA TYR A 357 26.17 -11.60 11.28
C TYR A 357 26.35 -13.05 10.87
N ILE A 358 26.15 -13.99 11.82
CA ILE A 358 26.18 -15.43 11.56
C ILE A 358 25.18 -15.82 10.48
N LEU A 359 23.92 -15.40 10.59
CA LEU A 359 22.92 -15.69 9.56
C LEU A 359 23.32 -15.11 8.19
N ARG A 360 23.87 -13.90 8.15
CA ARG A 360 24.29 -13.23 6.91
C ARG A 360 25.45 -13.93 6.21
N PHE A 361 26.56 -14.19 6.90
CA PHE A 361 27.71 -14.83 6.23
C PHE A 361 27.42 -16.30 5.92
N LEU A 362 26.65 -17.03 6.76
CA LEU A 362 26.23 -18.39 6.44
C LEU A 362 25.37 -18.42 5.17
N THR A 363 24.52 -17.43 4.94
CA THR A 363 23.73 -17.31 3.71
C THR A 363 24.66 -17.17 2.49
N GLY A 364 25.66 -16.29 2.55
CA GLY A 364 26.64 -16.13 1.47
C GLY A 364 27.45 -17.39 1.20
N LEU A 365 27.90 -18.08 2.26
CA LEU A 365 28.63 -19.34 2.13
C LEU A 365 27.75 -20.50 1.65
N ALA A 366 26.47 -20.53 2.02
CA ALA A 366 25.54 -21.60 1.65
C ALA A 366 25.02 -21.46 0.22
N THR A 367 24.98 -20.26 -0.36
CA THR A 367 24.46 -20.05 -1.72
C THR A 367 25.28 -20.86 -2.73
N ASP A 368 24.64 -21.83 -3.39
CA ASP A 368 25.23 -22.71 -4.42
C ASP A 368 26.53 -23.41 -3.99
N HIS A 369 26.59 -23.85 -2.73
CA HIS A 369 27.73 -24.59 -2.19
C HIS A 369 27.30 -25.79 -1.35
N GLU A 370 27.30 -26.98 -1.97
CA GLU A 370 26.82 -28.22 -1.36
C GLU A 370 27.45 -28.53 0.02
N PRO A 371 28.78 -28.45 0.23
CA PRO A 371 29.38 -28.75 1.54
C PRO A 371 28.87 -27.87 2.68
N THR A 372 28.71 -26.56 2.44
CA THR A 372 28.16 -25.64 3.46
C THR A 372 26.71 -25.98 3.74
N GLN A 373 25.91 -26.21 2.69
CA GLN A 373 24.48 -26.50 2.83
C GLN A 373 24.25 -27.78 3.63
N MET A 374 25.05 -28.82 3.39
CA MET A 374 24.96 -30.08 4.12
C MET A 374 25.28 -29.91 5.61
N LEU A 375 26.30 -29.11 5.96
CA LEU A 375 26.65 -28.81 7.36
C LEU A 375 25.52 -28.07 8.09
N VAL A 376 24.93 -27.05 7.46
CA VAL A 376 23.80 -26.30 8.02
C VAL A 376 22.57 -27.21 8.17
N CYS A 377 22.33 -28.08 7.18
CA CYS A 377 21.20 -28.99 7.14
C CYS A 377 21.20 -29.99 8.29
N GLU A 378 22.37 -30.47 8.71
CA GLU A 378 22.50 -31.47 9.78
C GLU A 378 21.95 -30.95 11.11
N LYS A 379 22.35 -29.74 11.53
CA LYS A 379 22.23 -29.29 12.93
C LYS A 379 21.19 -28.20 13.20
N VAL A 380 20.99 -27.23 12.29
CA VAL A 380 20.34 -25.96 12.67
C VAL A 380 19.01 -25.63 11.97
N ILE A 381 18.61 -26.37 10.92
CA ILE A 381 17.35 -26.09 10.18
C ILE A 381 16.13 -25.85 11.11
N PRO A 382 15.85 -26.69 12.13
CA PRO A 382 14.71 -26.48 13.01
C PRO A 382 14.80 -25.20 13.85
N ILE A 383 16.02 -24.76 14.19
CA ILE A 383 16.28 -23.54 14.95
C ILE A 383 16.10 -22.33 14.04
N VAL A 384 16.66 -22.35 12.84
CA VAL A 384 16.55 -21.26 11.86
C VAL A 384 15.09 -21.08 11.40
N HIS A 385 14.35 -22.17 11.16
CA HIS A 385 12.92 -22.09 10.86
C HIS A 385 12.10 -21.48 12.01
N ARG A 386 12.54 -21.63 13.26
CA ARG A 386 11.88 -20.95 14.38
C ARG A 386 12.13 -19.44 14.34
N LEU A 387 13.36 -19.03 14.03
CA LEU A 387 13.72 -17.62 13.87
C LEU A 387 12.97 -16.95 12.71
N GLU A 388 12.75 -17.66 11.60
CA GLU A 388 11.92 -17.22 10.47
C GLU A 388 10.50 -16.78 10.89
N GLN A 389 9.94 -17.39 11.94
CA GLN A 389 8.58 -17.09 12.43
C GLN A 389 8.51 -15.88 13.37
N VAL A 390 9.63 -15.22 13.68
CA VAL A 390 9.68 -14.12 14.66
C VAL A 390 9.76 -12.77 13.95
N SER A 391 8.84 -11.86 14.29
CA SER A 391 8.92 -10.45 13.94
C SER A 391 9.83 -9.72 14.96
N SER A 392 11.04 -9.35 14.57
CA SER A 392 11.98 -8.60 15.41
C SER A 392 12.44 -7.29 14.74
N GLY A 393 12.80 -6.28 15.55
CA GLY A 393 13.26 -4.98 15.06
C GLY A 393 14.59 -5.01 14.29
N GLU A 394 15.42 -6.03 14.51
CA GLU A 394 16.70 -6.26 13.80
C GLU A 394 16.55 -7.14 12.54
N HIS A 395 15.32 -7.39 12.07
CA HIS A 395 15.03 -8.21 10.89
C HIS A 395 15.60 -9.64 10.90
N VAL A 396 15.81 -10.23 12.09
CA VAL A 396 16.38 -11.59 12.23
C VAL A 396 15.54 -12.66 11.51
N GLY A 397 14.21 -12.50 11.48
CA GLY A 397 13.32 -13.39 10.74
C GLY A 397 13.63 -13.44 9.24
N SER A 398 13.86 -12.28 8.61
CA SER A 398 14.22 -12.19 7.19
C SER A 398 15.62 -12.76 6.91
N LEU A 399 16.57 -12.57 7.83
CA LEU A 399 17.90 -13.18 7.70
C LEU A 399 17.86 -14.71 7.79
N ALA A 400 16.99 -15.25 8.67
CA ALA A 400 16.76 -16.67 8.78
C ALA A 400 16.07 -17.25 7.54
N GLU A 401 15.09 -16.54 6.98
CA GLU A 401 14.43 -16.89 5.72
C GLU A 401 15.44 -16.95 4.56
N ASN A 402 16.29 -15.93 4.41
CA ASN A 402 17.33 -15.88 3.38
C ASN A 402 18.30 -17.07 3.48
N LEU A 403 18.69 -17.47 4.69
CA LEU A 403 19.53 -18.64 4.90
C LEU A 403 18.80 -19.92 4.45
N LEU A 404 17.54 -20.11 4.84
CA LEU A 404 16.75 -21.28 4.44
C LEU A 404 16.54 -21.34 2.92
N GLU A 405 16.37 -20.19 2.26
CA GLU A 405 16.25 -20.10 0.81
C GLU A 405 17.57 -20.46 0.12
N ALA A 406 18.71 -19.99 0.63
CA ALA A 406 20.03 -20.34 0.12
C ALA A 406 20.33 -21.85 0.21
N LEU A 407 19.69 -22.59 1.13
CA LEU A 407 19.82 -24.05 1.24
C LEU A 407 19.06 -24.83 0.15
N ARG A 408 18.21 -24.17 -0.65
CA ARG A 408 17.33 -24.87 -1.60
C ARG A 408 18.03 -25.41 -2.83
N SER A 409 19.24 -24.94 -3.17
CA SER A 409 19.96 -25.49 -4.33
C SER A 409 20.44 -26.93 -4.14
N GLN A 410 20.52 -27.44 -2.89
CA GLN A 410 20.70 -28.88 -2.62
C GLN A 410 19.36 -29.58 -2.29
N PRO A 411 18.97 -30.64 -3.03
CA PRO A 411 17.68 -31.31 -2.85
C PRO A 411 17.43 -31.88 -1.44
N GLN A 412 18.45 -32.41 -0.78
CA GLN A 412 18.31 -32.99 0.57
C GLN A 412 17.98 -31.92 1.61
N CYS A 413 18.66 -30.77 1.52
CA CYS A 413 18.43 -29.63 2.38
C CYS A 413 17.03 -29.04 2.13
N ALA A 414 16.66 -28.84 0.85
CA ALA A 414 15.33 -28.39 0.46
C ALA A 414 14.21 -29.28 1.03
N ALA A 415 14.38 -30.61 0.94
CA ALA A 415 13.41 -31.57 1.49
C ALA A 415 13.26 -31.44 3.02
N LYS A 416 14.37 -31.26 3.75
CA LYS A 416 14.35 -31.09 5.21
C LYS A 416 13.73 -29.75 5.63
N VAL A 417 14.02 -28.66 4.91
CA VAL A 417 13.37 -27.36 5.13
C VAL A 417 11.85 -27.47 4.91
N GLN A 418 11.43 -28.10 3.81
CA GLN A 418 10.02 -28.30 3.50
C GLN A 418 9.32 -29.17 4.55
N GLN A 419 9.96 -30.26 5.00
CA GLN A 419 9.43 -31.13 6.05
C GLN A 419 9.17 -30.36 7.35
N VAL A 420 10.08 -29.49 7.75
CA VAL A 420 9.94 -28.68 8.98
C VAL A 420 8.83 -27.62 8.83
N ARG A 421 8.75 -26.94 7.68
CA ARG A 421 7.65 -26.00 7.37
C ARG A 421 6.28 -26.69 7.36
N ASP A 422 6.18 -27.87 6.74
CA ASP A 422 4.95 -28.66 6.70
C ASP A 422 4.54 -29.17 8.08
N PHE A 423 5.50 -29.61 8.90
CA PHE A 423 5.25 -30.00 10.28
C PHE A 423 4.66 -28.84 11.10
N THR A 424 5.26 -27.65 11.01
CA THR A 424 4.76 -26.44 11.68
C THR A 424 3.35 -26.08 11.19
N ARG A 425 3.08 -26.17 9.89
CA ARG A 425 1.75 -25.91 9.31
C ARG A 425 0.70 -26.90 9.82
N GLN A 426 1.02 -28.19 9.85
CA GLN A 426 0.12 -29.23 10.37
C GLN A 426 -0.14 -29.06 11.88
N GLU A 427 0.89 -28.71 12.66
CA GLU A 427 0.78 -28.52 14.10
C GLU A 427 -0.03 -27.26 14.46
N LYS A 428 0.20 -26.14 13.76
CA LYS A 428 -0.65 -24.92 13.89
C LYS A 428 -2.12 -25.24 13.57
N LYS A 429 -2.38 -26.02 12.52
CA LYS A 429 -3.73 -26.49 12.16
C LYS A 429 -4.33 -27.38 13.26
N ARG A 430 -3.56 -28.30 13.83
CA ARG A 430 -3.98 -29.18 14.93
C ARG A 430 -4.32 -28.41 16.20
N LEU A 431 -3.47 -27.45 16.60
CA LEU A 431 -3.70 -26.60 17.77
C LEU A 431 -4.95 -25.71 17.58
N ALA A 432 -5.13 -25.13 16.40
CA ALA A 432 -6.35 -24.38 16.07
C ALA A 432 -7.60 -25.27 16.15
N MET A 433 -7.52 -26.52 15.68
CA MET A 433 -8.60 -27.50 15.82
C MET A 433 -8.85 -27.90 17.28
N ALA A 434 -7.82 -28.10 18.09
CA ALA A 434 -7.95 -28.44 19.52
C ALA A 434 -8.51 -27.28 20.35
N VAL A 435 -8.12 -26.03 20.07
CA VAL A 435 -8.72 -24.83 20.69
C VAL A 435 -10.19 -24.72 20.28
N ARG A 436 -10.50 -24.97 19.00
CA ARG A 436 -11.88 -25.02 18.50
C ARG A 436 -12.70 -26.11 19.20
N GLU A 437 -12.17 -27.33 19.35
CA GLU A 437 -12.85 -28.43 20.06
C GLU A 437 -13.04 -28.14 21.55
N ARG A 438 -12.05 -27.52 22.21
CA ARG A 438 -12.16 -27.13 23.62
C ARG A 438 -13.19 -26.01 23.82
N GLN A 439 -13.25 -25.04 22.90
CA GLN A 439 -14.29 -24.00 22.89
C GLN A 439 -15.67 -24.58 22.58
N LEU A 440 -15.78 -25.50 21.62
CA LEU A 440 -17.03 -26.22 21.29
C LEU A 440 -17.51 -27.10 22.45
N GLY A 441 -16.61 -27.76 23.17
CA GLY A 441 -16.90 -28.58 24.35
C GLY A 441 -17.34 -27.75 25.56
N ALA A 442 -16.74 -26.57 25.77
CA ALA A 442 -17.19 -25.60 26.78
C ALA A 442 -18.60 -25.05 26.46
N LEU A 443 -19.00 -25.07 25.19
CA LEU A 443 -20.33 -24.73 24.68
C LEU A 443 -21.30 -25.93 24.57
N GLY A 444 -20.90 -27.13 25.03
CA GLY A 444 -21.76 -28.32 25.08
C GLY A 444 -21.98 -29.04 23.74
N MET A 445 -21.13 -28.82 22.73
CA MET A 445 -21.26 -29.41 21.39
C MET A 445 -20.09 -30.37 21.07
N ARG A 446 -20.36 -31.47 20.33
CA ARG A 446 -19.32 -32.39 19.83
C ARG A 446 -19.28 -32.42 18.30
N SER A 447 -18.08 -32.40 17.74
CA SER A 447 -17.78 -32.68 16.33
C SER A 447 -17.83 -34.20 16.06
N ASN A 448 -18.43 -34.61 14.94
CA ASN A 448 -18.34 -35.97 14.44
C ASN A 448 -17.12 -36.14 13.50
N GLU A 449 -16.79 -37.38 13.15
CA GLU A 449 -15.56 -37.77 12.41
C GLU A 449 -15.42 -37.16 10.99
N ARG A 450 -16.44 -36.44 10.49
CA ARG A 450 -16.43 -35.69 9.22
C ARG A 450 -16.29 -34.18 9.40
N GLY A 451 -16.07 -33.69 10.62
CA GLY A 451 -15.93 -32.27 10.93
C GLY A 451 -17.25 -31.50 11.02
N GLN A 452 -18.40 -32.18 11.05
CA GLN A 452 -19.71 -31.56 11.29
C GLN A 452 -20.03 -31.63 12.79
N VAL A 453 -20.53 -30.52 13.35
CA VAL A 453 -20.82 -30.42 14.79
C VAL A 453 -22.27 -30.82 15.03
N THR A 454 -22.52 -31.84 15.86
CA THR A 454 -23.87 -32.29 16.23
C THR A 454 -24.04 -32.23 17.74
N ALA A 455 -25.01 -31.43 18.20
CA ALA A 455 -25.34 -31.30 19.61
C ALA A 455 -26.27 -32.44 20.06
N GLN A 456 -25.97 -33.07 21.21
CA GLN A 456 -26.94 -33.86 21.96
C GLN A 456 -27.49 -33.00 23.09
N CYS A 457 -28.63 -32.33 22.87
CA CYS A 457 -29.57 -32.03 23.94
C CYS A 457 -30.95 -31.66 23.37
N SER A 458 -31.99 -32.15 24.04
CA SER A 458 -33.41 -31.99 23.74
C SER A 458 -33.93 -30.58 24.09
N LEU A 459 -33.43 -29.57 23.37
CA LEU A 459 -33.84 -28.16 23.45
C LEU A 459 -33.97 -27.55 22.03
N THR A 460 -34.37 -28.38 21.06
CA THR A 460 -34.40 -28.08 19.62
C THR A 460 -35.53 -27.16 19.16
N GLN A 461 -36.21 -26.45 20.07
CA GLN A 461 -37.15 -25.39 19.70
C GLN A 461 -36.67 -23.96 20.02
N GLN A 462 -35.53 -23.80 20.71
CA GLN A 462 -35.00 -22.45 21.04
C GLN A 462 -33.70 -22.09 20.30
N VAL A 463 -33.08 -23.03 19.58
CA VAL A 463 -31.79 -22.80 18.88
C VAL A 463 -31.99 -22.54 17.38
N ALA A 464 -33.21 -22.65 16.86
CA ALA A 464 -33.53 -22.25 15.48
C ALA A 464 -33.50 -20.71 15.27
N ASP A 465 -33.42 -19.92 16.35
CA ASP A 465 -33.48 -18.45 16.31
C ASP A 465 -32.12 -17.73 16.34
N LEU A 466 -30.99 -18.45 16.40
CA LEU A 466 -29.64 -17.86 16.24
C LEU A 466 -29.33 -17.56 14.76
N ALA A 467 -30.23 -16.87 14.05
CA ALA A 467 -29.93 -16.31 12.74
C ALA A 467 -28.79 -15.28 12.84
N GLU A 468 -27.93 -15.23 11.80
CA GLU A 468 -26.99 -14.15 11.55
C GLU A 468 -27.69 -12.80 11.76
N GLU A 469 -27.02 -11.88 12.44
CA GLU A 469 -27.58 -10.56 12.68
C GLU A 469 -27.45 -9.73 11.40
N ALA A 470 -28.56 -9.62 10.67
CA ALA A 470 -28.65 -8.77 9.49
C ALA A 470 -28.89 -7.31 9.90
N GLY A 471 -28.20 -6.36 9.25
CA GLY A 471 -28.36 -4.93 9.49
C GLY A 471 -27.24 -4.27 10.30
N ALA A 472 -27.58 -3.24 11.07
CA ALA A 472 -26.65 -2.43 11.84
C ALA A 472 -26.08 -3.18 13.05
N VAL A 473 -24.77 -3.45 13.02
CA VAL A 473 -24.06 -4.22 14.05
C VAL A 473 -22.92 -3.40 14.65
N CYS A 474 -22.74 -3.48 15.98
CA CYS A 474 -21.64 -2.82 16.68
C CYS A 474 -20.28 -3.42 16.30
N CYS A 475 -19.32 -2.57 15.90
CA CYS A 475 -17.98 -2.98 15.51
C CYS A 475 -17.15 -3.58 16.66
N ILE A 476 -17.52 -3.30 17.92
CA ILE A 476 -16.83 -3.77 19.12
C ILE A 476 -17.38 -5.14 19.58
N CYS A 477 -18.67 -5.22 19.91
CA CYS A 477 -19.27 -6.43 20.48
C CYS A 477 -19.89 -7.37 19.44
N ARG A 478 -19.98 -6.94 18.17
CA ARG A 478 -20.60 -7.70 17.07
C ARG A 478 -22.07 -8.08 17.31
N GLU A 479 -22.74 -7.29 18.15
CA GLU A 479 -24.19 -7.37 18.41
C GLU A 479 -24.87 -6.09 17.89
N GLY A 480 -26.10 -6.20 17.40
CA GLY A 480 -26.98 -5.15 16.89
C GLY A 480 -28.36 -5.22 17.55
N TYR A 481 -29.42 -4.76 16.86
CA TYR A 481 -30.75 -4.67 17.46
C TYR A 481 -31.44 -6.02 17.72
N LYS A 482 -30.95 -7.13 17.16
CA LYS A 482 -31.55 -8.44 17.41
C LYS A 482 -31.20 -8.93 18.82
N TYR A 483 -29.94 -8.76 19.22
CA TYR A 483 -29.47 -9.15 20.55
C TYR A 483 -29.53 -8.00 21.58
N GLN A 484 -29.43 -6.75 21.13
CA GLN A 484 -29.48 -5.54 21.97
C GLN A 484 -30.59 -4.56 21.50
N PRO A 485 -31.87 -4.98 21.49
CA PRO A 485 -32.97 -4.21 20.88
C PRO A 485 -33.19 -2.81 21.47
N THR A 486 -32.84 -2.60 22.72
CA THR A 486 -33.07 -1.34 23.45
C THR A 486 -31.87 -0.40 23.46
N LYS A 487 -30.68 -0.85 23.01
CA LYS A 487 -29.45 -0.04 23.06
C LYS A 487 -29.35 0.88 21.86
N VAL A 488 -28.87 2.10 22.09
CA VAL A 488 -28.63 3.07 21.01
C VAL A 488 -27.33 2.69 20.28
N LEU A 489 -27.43 2.43 18.98
CA LEU A 489 -26.29 2.38 18.07
C LEU A 489 -25.96 3.80 17.60
N GLY A 490 -24.72 4.03 17.20
CA GLY A 490 -24.28 5.29 16.61
C GLY A 490 -23.30 5.04 15.47
N ILE A 491 -23.38 5.88 14.45
CA ILE A 491 -22.48 5.91 13.31
C ILE A 491 -21.33 6.86 13.64
N TYR A 492 -20.09 6.41 13.47
CA TYR A 492 -18.95 7.31 13.52
C TYR A 492 -19.01 8.30 12.36
N THR A 493 -18.96 9.58 12.68
CA THR A 493 -19.07 10.67 11.70
C THR A 493 -17.89 11.61 11.82
N PHE A 494 -17.52 12.21 10.71
CA PHE A 494 -16.59 13.33 10.67
C PHE A 494 -17.29 14.54 10.07
N THR A 495 -17.35 15.60 10.86
CA THR A 495 -18.03 16.83 10.51
C THR A 495 -17.02 17.97 10.45
N LYS A 496 -17.11 18.80 9.41
CA LYS A 496 -16.31 20.02 9.29
C LYS A 496 -17.18 21.23 9.00
N ARG A 497 -16.71 22.39 9.44
CA ARG A 497 -17.34 23.68 9.12
C ARG A 497 -17.11 24.05 7.66
N CYS A 498 -18.17 24.47 6.97
CA CYS A 498 -18.06 24.97 5.59
C CYS A 498 -19.19 25.96 5.24
N PRO A 499 -19.05 26.75 4.16
CA PRO A 499 -20.17 27.48 3.58
C PRO A 499 -21.28 26.51 3.16
N VAL A 500 -22.54 26.86 3.43
CA VAL A 500 -23.68 26.03 2.99
C VAL A 500 -24.00 26.22 1.51
N GLU A 501 -23.53 27.31 0.90
CA GLU A 501 -23.62 27.58 -0.53
C GLU A 501 -22.29 28.18 -1.01
N GLU A 502 -21.66 27.49 -1.97
CA GLU A 502 -20.35 27.84 -2.51
C GLU A 502 -20.43 29.12 -3.35
N TYR A 503 -21.55 29.29 -4.05
CA TYR A 503 -21.82 30.42 -4.94
C TYR A 503 -22.43 31.62 -4.22
N GLU A 504 -22.54 31.61 -2.88
CA GLU A 504 -23.16 32.74 -2.16
C GLU A 504 -22.34 34.03 -2.32
N VAL A 505 -23.00 35.07 -2.82
CA VAL A 505 -22.38 36.35 -3.22
C VAL A 505 -22.17 37.29 -2.02
N ARG A 506 -22.81 37.02 -0.87
CA ARG A 506 -22.68 37.86 0.32
C ARG A 506 -21.23 37.90 0.82
N ALA A 507 -20.77 39.08 1.24
CA ALA A 507 -19.41 39.29 1.74
C ALA A 507 -19.04 38.35 2.91
N ARG A 508 -20.02 37.98 3.72
CA ARG A 508 -19.92 36.91 4.72
C ARG A 508 -20.88 35.79 4.33
N LYS A 509 -20.34 34.68 3.81
CA LYS A 509 -21.13 33.50 3.45
C LYS A 509 -21.81 32.90 4.68
N THR A 510 -22.97 32.31 4.47
CA THR A 510 -23.71 31.54 5.46
C THR A 510 -22.93 30.27 5.77
N LEU A 511 -22.55 30.10 7.03
CA LEU A 511 -21.71 28.99 7.48
C LEU A 511 -22.55 27.93 8.16
N GLY A 512 -22.32 26.67 7.79
CA GLY A 512 -22.88 25.49 8.42
C GLY A 512 -21.79 24.43 8.51
N TYR A 513 -22.15 23.19 8.20
CA TYR A 513 -21.25 22.07 8.25
C TYR A 513 -21.59 21.01 7.21
N THR A 514 -20.63 20.13 6.95
CA THR A 514 -20.82 18.93 6.14
C THR A 514 -20.27 17.72 6.88
N THR A 515 -21.01 16.62 6.82
CA THR A 515 -20.74 15.37 7.52
C THR A 515 -20.47 14.26 6.50
N VAL A 516 -19.42 13.49 6.75
CA VAL A 516 -19.07 12.28 6.01
C VAL A 516 -18.77 11.13 6.98
N SER A 517 -18.78 9.88 6.49
CA SER A 517 -18.60 8.71 7.34
C SER A 517 -18.00 7.52 6.58
N HIS A 518 -17.24 6.69 7.30
CA HIS A 518 -16.85 5.33 6.88
C HIS A 518 -17.95 4.29 7.17
N TYR A 519 -19.06 4.71 7.78
CA TYR A 519 -20.22 3.90 8.13
C TYR A 519 -19.94 2.75 9.11
N ASN A 520 -18.96 2.91 10.00
CA ASN A 520 -18.81 2.01 11.14
C ASN A 520 -19.82 2.36 12.22
N ILE A 521 -20.49 1.33 12.72
CA ILE A 521 -21.55 1.43 13.71
C ILE A 521 -21.03 0.89 15.04
N VAL A 522 -21.39 1.53 16.14
CA VAL A 522 -21.00 1.12 17.49
C VAL A 522 -22.14 1.38 18.47
N HIS A 523 -22.32 0.53 19.48
CA HIS A 523 -23.18 0.90 20.62
C HIS A 523 -22.58 2.12 21.32
N VAL A 524 -23.40 3.14 21.62
CA VAL A 524 -22.95 4.34 22.35
C VAL A 524 -22.29 3.96 23.69
N GLU A 525 -22.81 2.92 24.35
CA GLU A 525 -22.23 2.35 25.58
C GLU A 525 -20.87 1.69 25.35
N CYS A 526 -20.72 0.88 24.28
CA CYS A 526 -19.44 0.23 23.96
C CYS A 526 -18.37 1.27 23.61
N HIS A 527 -18.74 2.32 22.86
CA HIS A 527 -17.86 3.45 22.59
C HIS A 527 -17.42 4.13 23.90
N THR A 528 -18.37 4.49 24.77
CA THR A 528 -18.07 5.13 26.05
C THR A 528 -17.15 4.26 26.93
N ALA A 529 -17.37 2.95 26.95
CA ALA A 529 -16.52 2.00 27.68
C ALA A 529 -15.11 1.92 27.08
N ALA A 530 -14.98 1.85 25.76
CA ALA A 530 -13.69 1.80 25.06
C ALA A 530 -12.86 3.07 25.31
N VAL A 531 -13.48 4.25 25.20
CA VAL A 531 -12.82 5.54 25.46
C VAL A 531 -12.34 5.64 26.91
N ARG A 532 -13.14 5.19 27.89
CA ARG A 532 -12.75 5.18 29.32
C ARG A 532 -11.55 4.29 29.61
N LEU A 533 -11.38 3.19 28.88
CA LEU A 533 -10.26 2.26 29.05
C LEU A 533 -8.94 2.82 28.49
N ALA A 534 -9.00 3.69 27.48
CA ALA A 534 -7.83 4.21 26.76
C ALA A 534 -7.06 5.34 27.47
N ARG A 535 -7.30 5.55 28.78
CA ARG A 535 -6.71 6.58 29.69
C ARG A 535 -5.58 7.44 29.08
N ALA A 536 -5.82 8.76 28.99
CA ALA A 536 -4.88 9.83 28.58
C ALA A 536 -4.72 10.13 27.08
N ARG A 537 -5.58 9.59 26.20
CA ARG A 537 -5.68 9.99 24.78
C ARG A 537 -6.95 10.80 24.50
N ASP A 538 -6.94 11.58 23.43
CA ASP A 538 -8.14 12.25 22.92
C ASP A 538 -9.23 11.21 22.56
N GLU A 539 -10.50 11.53 22.84
CA GLU A 539 -11.66 10.64 22.61
C GLU A 539 -11.70 10.16 21.15
N TRP A 540 -11.45 11.09 20.23
CA TRP A 540 -11.58 10.86 18.80
C TRP A 540 -10.36 10.18 18.19
N GLU A 541 -9.17 10.41 18.73
CA GLU A 541 -7.99 9.60 18.41
C GLU A 541 -8.18 8.13 18.81
N SER A 542 -8.80 7.88 19.96
CA SER A 542 -9.10 6.52 20.43
C SER A 542 -10.22 5.87 19.61
N ALA A 543 -11.23 6.66 19.25
CA ALA A 543 -12.35 6.21 18.43
C ALA A 543 -11.93 5.86 16.99
N ALA A 544 -10.94 6.55 16.43
CA ALA A 544 -10.42 6.28 15.09
C ALA A 544 -9.97 4.82 14.93
N LEU A 545 -9.36 4.20 15.94
CA LEU A 545 -8.97 2.79 15.92
C LEU A 545 -10.16 1.84 15.75
N GLN A 546 -11.30 2.17 16.36
CA GLN A 546 -12.55 1.40 16.24
C GLN A 546 -13.33 1.75 14.95
N ASN A 547 -12.95 2.86 14.32
CA ASN A 547 -13.49 3.35 13.07
C ASN A 547 -12.56 3.02 11.87
N ALA A 548 -11.90 1.86 11.89
CA ALA A 548 -10.99 1.42 10.82
C ALA A 548 -9.89 2.43 10.48
N SER A 549 -9.30 3.06 11.52
CA SER A 549 -8.29 4.12 11.40
C SER A 549 -8.74 5.36 10.61
N THR A 550 -10.06 5.54 10.42
CA THR A 550 -10.64 6.71 9.75
C THR A 550 -10.96 7.80 10.77
N ARG A 551 -10.69 9.07 10.42
CA ARG A 551 -11.00 10.20 11.31
C ARG A 551 -12.49 10.28 11.60
N CYS A 552 -12.83 10.55 12.85
CA CYS A 552 -14.19 10.80 13.32
C CYS A 552 -14.13 11.86 14.41
N ASN A 553 -15.16 12.70 14.53
CA ASN A 553 -15.29 13.72 15.59
C ASN A 553 -16.72 13.87 16.09
N GLY A 554 -17.55 12.85 15.83
CA GLY A 554 -18.94 12.80 16.24
C GLY A 554 -19.48 11.38 16.14
N LEU A 555 -20.51 11.11 16.94
CA LEU A 555 -21.24 9.85 16.95
C LEU A 555 -22.73 10.13 16.69
N LEU A 556 -23.21 9.90 15.47
CA LEU A 556 -24.60 10.15 15.07
C LEU A 556 -25.48 8.96 15.52
N PRO A 557 -26.42 9.13 16.46
CA PRO A 557 -27.22 8.01 16.95
C PRO A 557 -28.22 7.50 15.90
N LEU A 558 -28.47 6.20 15.95
CA LEU A 558 -29.53 5.51 15.22
C LEU A 558 -30.69 5.21 16.16
N TRP A 559 -31.90 5.58 15.75
CA TRP A 559 -33.11 5.21 16.46
C TRP A 559 -33.60 3.86 15.95
N GLY A 560 -33.39 2.80 16.72
CA GLY A 560 -33.86 1.45 16.39
C GLY A 560 -35.32 1.19 16.77
N PRO A 561 -35.92 0.08 16.32
CA PRO A 561 -37.34 -0.23 16.56
C PRO A 561 -37.74 -0.27 18.03
N HIS A 562 -36.90 -0.83 18.90
CA HIS A 562 -37.20 -1.01 20.33
C HIS A 562 -36.39 -0.07 21.23
N VAL A 563 -35.64 0.87 20.66
CA VAL A 563 -34.86 1.86 21.40
C VAL A 563 -35.81 2.92 21.98
N PRO A 564 -35.77 3.18 23.31
CA PRO A 564 -36.58 4.23 23.91
C PRO A 564 -36.24 5.61 23.34
N GLU A 565 -37.27 6.42 23.06
CA GLU A 565 -37.10 7.78 22.54
C GLU A 565 -36.20 8.64 23.43
N SER A 566 -36.34 8.53 24.76
CA SER A 566 -35.52 9.26 25.73
C SER A 566 -34.02 8.92 25.62
N ALA A 567 -33.68 7.66 25.33
CA ALA A 567 -32.29 7.23 25.14
C ALA A 567 -31.72 7.76 23.82
N PHE A 568 -32.51 7.68 22.74
CA PHE A 568 -32.15 8.27 21.45
C PHE A 568 -31.96 9.79 21.55
N ALA A 569 -32.94 10.49 22.14
CA ALA A 569 -32.91 11.95 22.31
C ALA A 569 -31.70 12.42 23.13
N SER A 570 -31.32 11.68 24.18
CA SER A 570 -30.12 11.97 24.97
C SER A 570 -28.84 11.81 24.15
N CYS A 571 -28.74 10.76 23.34
CA CYS A 571 -27.59 10.57 22.45
C CYS A 571 -27.55 11.61 21.33
N LEU A 572 -28.72 12.04 20.82
CA LEU A 572 -28.81 13.06 19.77
C LEU A 572 -28.40 14.43 20.30
N ALA A 573 -28.81 14.77 21.53
CA ALA A 573 -28.33 15.97 22.22
C ALA A 573 -26.80 15.97 22.37
N ARG A 574 -26.19 14.82 22.68
CA ARG A 574 -24.72 14.69 22.72
C ARG A 574 -24.08 14.85 21.35
N HIS A 575 -24.68 14.27 20.31
CA HIS A 575 -24.24 14.48 18.93
C HIS A 575 -24.27 15.97 18.53
N THR A 576 -25.32 16.69 18.92
CA THR A 576 -25.41 18.13 18.74
C THR A 576 -24.28 18.88 19.44
N THR A 577 -23.88 18.46 20.66
CA THR A 577 -22.71 19.03 21.33
C THR A 577 -21.41 18.78 20.54
N TYR A 578 -21.20 17.57 20.02
CA TYR A 578 -20.05 17.28 19.16
C TYR A 578 -20.02 18.18 17.91
N LEU A 579 -21.18 18.38 17.26
CA LEU A 579 -21.30 19.30 16.11
C LEU A 579 -20.96 20.75 16.50
N GLN A 580 -21.42 21.22 17.67
CA GLN A 580 -21.10 22.56 18.17
C GLN A 580 -19.60 22.73 18.42
N GLU A 581 -18.95 21.73 19.03
CA GLU A 581 -17.53 21.74 19.37
C GLU A 581 -16.65 21.72 18.11
N CYS A 582 -16.93 20.83 17.15
CA CYS A 582 -16.06 20.68 15.98
C CYS A 582 -16.29 21.75 14.89
N THR A 583 -17.47 22.38 14.85
CA THR A 583 -17.79 23.40 13.84
C THR A 583 -17.79 24.83 14.39
N GLY A 584 -17.91 24.99 15.71
CA GLY A 584 -18.16 26.29 16.36
C GLY A 584 -19.54 26.89 16.05
N HIS A 585 -20.44 26.13 15.42
CA HIS A 585 -21.81 26.57 15.10
C HIS A 585 -22.75 26.29 16.28
N ARG A 586 -23.38 27.32 16.85
CA ARG A 586 -24.14 27.18 18.10
C ARG A 586 -25.55 26.63 17.90
N ASP A 587 -26.25 27.06 16.85
CA ASP A 587 -27.66 26.74 16.65
C ASP A 587 -27.86 25.57 15.68
N ILE A 588 -27.61 24.36 16.18
CA ILE A 588 -27.79 23.12 15.42
C ILE A 588 -29.29 22.75 15.37
N GLY A 589 -30.01 23.32 14.40
CA GLY A 589 -31.41 23.01 14.11
C GLY A 589 -31.61 22.19 12.83
N HIS A 590 -32.88 21.90 12.47
CA HIS A 590 -33.22 21.14 11.26
C HIS A 590 -32.70 21.80 9.99
N THR A 591 -32.70 23.14 9.91
CA THR A 591 -32.15 23.89 8.76
C THR A 591 -30.67 23.55 8.51
N CYS A 592 -29.87 23.38 9.56
CA CYS A 592 -28.46 23.00 9.41
C CYS A 592 -28.33 21.56 8.90
N THR A 593 -29.13 20.63 9.41
CA THR A 593 -29.13 19.23 8.94
C THR A 593 -29.61 19.10 7.50
N ILE A 594 -30.58 19.94 7.07
CA ILE A 594 -31.00 20.00 5.66
C ILE A 594 -29.86 20.50 4.78
N HIS A 595 -29.10 21.51 5.22
CA HIS A 595 -27.91 21.95 4.50
C HIS A 595 -26.81 20.90 4.45
N ASP A 596 -26.60 20.17 5.54
CA ASP A 596 -25.63 19.06 5.59
C ASP A 596 -26.00 17.97 4.57
N LEU A 597 -27.27 17.51 4.60
CA LEU A 597 -27.79 16.56 3.62
C LEU A 597 -27.68 17.09 2.18
N LYS A 598 -28.03 18.37 1.95
CA LYS A 598 -27.88 19.03 0.64
C LYS A 598 -26.43 18.96 0.14
N LEU A 599 -25.46 19.28 1.00
CA LEU A 599 -24.04 19.28 0.64
C LEU A 599 -23.56 17.86 0.34
N LEU A 600 -24.00 16.86 1.10
CA LEU A 600 -23.68 15.46 0.87
C LEU A 600 -24.22 14.96 -0.48
N LEU A 601 -25.49 15.21 -0.78
CA LEU A 601 -26.11 14.83 -2.06
C LEU A 601 -25.49 15.58 -3.25
N LEU A 602 -25.11 16.84 -3.06
CA LEU A 602 -24.41 17.62 -4.09
C LEU A 602 -22.99 17.08 -4.35
N ARG A 603 -22.35 16.49 -3.34
CA ARG A 603 -21.04 15.83 -3.48
C ARG A 603 -21.14 14.59 -4.38
N PHE A 604 -22.17 13.77 -4.19
CA PHE A 604 -22.51 12.65 -5.08
C PHE A 604 -22.75 13.14 -6.51
N ALA A 605 -23.60 14.15 -6.69
CA ALA A 605 -23.95 14.68 -8.00
C ALA A 605 -22.75 15.31 -8.76
N ARG A 606 -21.71 15.76 -8.03
CA ARG A 606 -20.46 16.29 -8.60
C ARG A 606 -19.39 15.21 -8.84
N GLY A 607 -19.62 13.96 -8.41
CA GLY A 607 -18.60 12.91 -8.46
C GLY A 607 -17.34 13.24 -7.64
N ARG A 608 -17.48 14.03 -6.56
CA ARG A 608 -16.34 14.39 -5.71
C ARG A 608 -16.04 13.28 -4.71
N THR A 609 -14.77 13.11 -4.37
CA THR A 609 -14.31 12.15 -3.37
C THR A 609 -14.83 12.50 -1.97
N PHE A 610 -15.14 11.47 -1.18
CA PHE A 610 -15.51 11.57 0.23
C PHE A 610 -14.30 11.40 1.15
N HIS A 611 -13.27 10.68 0.67
CA HIS A 611 -12.05 10.35 1.39
C HIS A 611 -11.22 11.57 1.82
N ASP A 612 -11.23 12.67 1.05
CA ASP A 612 -10.41 13.87 1.30
C ASP A 612 -10.57 14.44 2.73
N ASP A 613 -11.73 14.23 3.35
CA ASP A 613 -12.04 14.79 4.67
C ASP A 613 -11.74 13.80 5.82
N THR A 614 -12.15 12.55 5.65
CA THR A 614 -12.10 11.50 6.67
C THR A 614 -10.84 10.65 6.65
N GLY A 615 -10.13 10.57 5.51
CA GLY A 615 -9.07 9.59 5.29
C GLY A 615 -9.60 8.16 5.10
N GLY A 616 -10.88 8.00 4.73
CA GLY A 616 -11.58 6.72 4.56
C GLY A 616 -13.09 6.90 4.36
N GLY A 617 -13.77 5.93 3.74
CA GLY A 617 -15.24 5.95 3.55
C GLY A 617 -15.64 6.47 2.17
N GLY A 618 -16.01 5.56 1.27
CA GLY A 618 -16.34 5.83 -0.12
C GLY A 618 -17.79 6.25 -0.36
N PRO A 619 -18.22 6.29 -1.63
CA PRO A 619 -19.60 6.60 -2.02
C PRO A 619 -20.64 5.71 -1.32
N LEU A 620 -20.34 4.41 -1.14
CA LEU A 620 -21.26 3.47 -0.47
C LEU A 620 -21.50 3.84 1.00
N SER A 621 -20.44 3.97 1.79
CA SER A 621 -20.52 4.34 3.21
C SER A 621 -21.32 5.63 3.42
N ASN A 622 -21.12 6.62 2.54
CA ASN A 622 -21.78 7.91 2.65
C ASN A 622 -23.23 7.87 2.14
N MET A 623 -23.59 6.97 1.22
CA MET A 623 -24.99 6.77 0.82
C MET A 623 -25.76 6.02 1.92
N GLN A 624 -25.10 5.11 2.64
CA GLN A 624 -25.66 4.44 3.81
C GLN A 624 -25.88 5.42 5.00
N LEU A 625 -25.14 6.52 5.05
CA LEU A 625 -25.34 7.61 6.03
C LEU A 625 -26.60 8.45 5.76
N VAL A 626 -27.03 8.59 4.50
CA VAL A 626 -28.15 9.47 4.09
C VAL A 626 -29.44 9.24 4.91
N PRO A 627 -29.94 8.00 5.11
CA PRO A 627 -31.10 7.75 5.97
C PRO A 627 -30.98 8.31 7.38
N ALA A 628 -29.79 8.24 7.99
CA ALA A 628 -29.58 8.72 9.35
C ALA A 628 -29.66 10.25 9.44
N LEU A 629 -29.13 10.97 8.45
CA LEU A 629 -29.25 12.43 8.35
C LEU A 629 -30.70 12.87 8.07
N VAL A 630 -31.41 12.16 7.17
CA VAL A 630 -32.84 12.36 6.93
C VAL A 630 -33.63 12.18 8.23
N HIS A 631 -33.39 11.09 8.95
CA HIS A 631 -34.07 10.79 10.20
C HIS A 631 -33.77 11.86 11.28
N MET A 632 -32.53 12.32 11.40
CA MET A 632 -32.18 13.42 12.31
C MET A 632 -32.96 14.71 12.00
N ALA A 633 -33.04 15.10 10.72
CA ALA A 633 -33.82 16.28 10.30
C ALA A 633 -35.31 16.10 10.61
N LEU A 634 -35.89 14.94 10.28
CA LEU A 634 -37.30 14.62 10.53
C LEU A 634 -37.63 14.58 12.01
N TYR A 635 -36.74 14.05 12.85
CA TYR A 635 -36.93 14.02 14.29
C TYR A 635 -37.09 15.44 14.85
N VAL A 636 -36.20 16.36 14.47
CA VAL A 636 -36.28 17.77 14.90
C VAL A 636 -37.53 18.46 14.34
N ILE A 637 -37.88 18.22 13.07
CA ILE A 637 -39.08 18.79 12.42
C ILE A 637 -40.36 18.34 13.13
N ASN A 638 -40.47 17.05 13.43
CA ASN A 638 -41.65 16.44 14.04
C ASN A 638 -41.79 16.86 15.51
N THR A 639 -40.71 16.81 16.29
CA THR A 639 -40.72 17.19 17.72
C THR A 639 -40.94 18.69 17.92
N SER A 640 -40.35 19.53 17.06
CA SER A 640 -40.55 20.99 17.09
C SER A 640 -41.85 21.44 16.42
N ARG A 641 -42.59 20.52 15.79
CA ARG A 641 -43.86 20.75 15.08
C ARG A 641 -43.77 21.87 14.02
N VAL A 642 -42.66 21.94 13.29
CA VAL A 642 -42.41 22.96 12.27
C VAL A 642 -42.75 22.50 10.85
N ALA A 643 -43.17 21.25 10.66
CA ALA A 643 -43.45 20.66 9.33
C ALA A 643 -44.39 21.52 8.46
N SER A 644 -45.49 22.02 9.02
CA SER A 644 -46.46 22.88 8.29
C SER A 644 -45.86 24.22 7.84
N ARG A 645 -44.97 24.81 8.66
CA ARG A 645 -44.25 26.04 8.30
C ARG A 645 -43.29 25.80 7.15
N GLU A 646 -42.48 24.74 7.24
CA GLU A 646 -41.53 24.37 6.21
C GLU A 646 -42.23 23.96 4.91
N MET A 647 -43.40 23.32 5.02
CA MET A 647 -44.26 23.00 3.88
C MET A 647 -44.70 24.26 3.15
N SER A 648 -45.18 25.26 3.90
CA SER A 648 -45.63 26.54 3.34
C SER A 648 -44.48 27.27 2.65
N ALA A 649 -43.27 27.22 3.23
CA ALA A 649 -42.06 27.78 2.62
C ALA A 649 -41.68 27.05 1.31
N LEU A 650 -41.74 25.72 1.30
CA LEU A 650 -41.50 24.90 0.12
C LEU A 650 -42.51 25.19 -1.00
N GLU A 651 -43.81 25.27 -0.68
CA GLU A 651 -44.86 25.62 -1.65
C GLU A 651 -44.71 27.05 -2.18
N ALA A 652 -44.38 28.01 -1.31
CA ALA A 652 -44.08 29.37 -1.71
C ALA A 652 -42.86 29.43 -2.66
N SER A 653 -41.85 28.57 -2.44
CA SER A 653 -40.69 28.48 -3.33
C SER A 653 -41.08 28.02 -4.73
N LEU A 654 -41.99 27.05 -4.85
CA LEU A 654 -42.52 26.57 -6.13
C LEU A 654 -43.37 27.63 -6.83
N ALA A 655 -43.97 28.56 -6.09
CA ALA A 655 -44.73 29.68 -6.64
C ALA A 655 -43.87 30.90 -7.03
N TRP A 656 -42.54 30.85 -6.90
CA TRP A 656 -41.67 31.95 -7.30
C TRP A 656 -41.80 32.32 -8.77
N SER A 657 -41.79 33.64 -9.04
CA SER A 657 -41.74 34.16 -10.40
C SER A 657 -40.39 33.81 -11.06
N PRO A 658 -40.30 33.77 -12.41
CA PRO A 658 -39.04 33.51 -13.11
C PRO A 658 -37.89 34.43 -12.67
N ALA A 659 -38.16 35.72 -12.44
CA ALA A 659 -37.17 36.67 -11.91
C ALA A 659 -36.66 36.28 -10.51
N ARG A 660 -37.55 35.81 -9.63
CA ARG A 660 -37.17 35.37 -8.29
C ARG A 660 -36.35 34.08 -8.32
N VAL A 661 -36.63 33.17 -9.26
CA VAL A 661 -35.82 31.97 -9.48
C VAL A 661 -34.39 32.34 -9.87
N LEU A 662 -34.20 33.33 -10.76
CA LEU A 662 -32.87 33.85 -11.12
C LEU A 662 -32.11 34.41 -9.90
N GLU A 663 -32.78 35.24 -9.08
CA GLU A 663 -32.18 35.83 -7.88
C GLU A 663 -31.73 34.74 -6.88
N SER A 664 -32.52 33.68 -6.76
CA SER A 664 -32.27 32.57 -5.82
C SER A 664 -31.06 31.69 -6.18
N ALA A 665 -30.50 31.82 -7.37
CA ALA A 665 -29.41 30.95 -7.86
C ALA A 665 -28.16 30.98 -6.98
N HIS A 666 -27.94 32.05 -6.20
CA HIS A 666 -26.79 32.22 -5.33
C HIS A 666 -27.16 32.25 -3.83
N GLU A 667 -28.42 31.97 -3.48
CA GLU A 667 -28.87 32.02 -2.08
C GLU A 667 -28.61 30.70 -1.34
N ALA A 668 -28.32 30.79 -0.04
CA ALA A 668 -28.14 29.62 0.82
C ALA A 668 -29.37 28.68 0.80
N GLU A 669 -30.55 29.29 0.93
CA GLU A 669 -31.89 28.66 0.82
C GLU A 669 -32.45 28.80 -0.60
N GLY A 670 -31.62 28.47 -1.61
CA GLY A 670 -32.03 28.43 -3.02
C GLY A 670 -32.70 27.09 -3.42
N PRO A 671 -32.86 26.84 -4.73
CA PRO A 671 -33.53 25.65 -5.23
C PRO A 671 -32.95 24.32 -4.72
N LEU A 672 -31.62 24.21 -4.53
CA LEU A 672 -30.98 23.01 -3.97
C LEU A 672 -31.47 22.68 -2.55
N TYR A 673 -31.69 23.71 -1.72
CA TYR A 673 -32.23 23.56 -0.37
C TYR A 673 -33.67 23.06 -0.43
N PHE A 674 -34.52 23.70 -1.23
CA PHE A 674 -35.92 23.32 -1.35
C PHE A 674 -36.14 21.94 -1.98
N ALA A 675 -35.29 21.52 -2.92
CA ALA A 675 -35.31 20.15 -3.44
C ALA A 675 -34.95 19.13 -2.34
N THR A 676 -33.96 19.44 -1.48
CA THR A 676 -33.62 18.61 -0.32
C THR A 676 -34.76 18.58 0.70
N LEU A 677 -35.41 19.73 0.94
CA LEU A 677 -36.56 19.84 1.83
C LEU A 677 -37.77 19.05 1.31
N ALA A 678 -37.95 19.00 -0.01
CA ALA A 678 -39.00 18.20 -0.64
C ALA A 678 -38.88 16.72 -0.29
N LEU A 679 -37.67 16.15 -0.27
CA LEU A 679 -37.43 14.77 0.17
C LEU A 679 -38.02 14.49 1.57
N LEU A 680 -37.89 15.46 2.48
CA LEU A 680 -38.35 15.33 3.86
C LEU A 680 -39.87 15.52 4.02
N LEU A 681 -40.52 16.22 3.09
CA LEU A 681 -41.88 16.75 3.27
C LEU A 681 -42.91 16.22 2.26
N TYR A 682 -42.49 15.88 1.04
CA TYR A 682 -43.39 15.45 -0.02
C TYR A 682 -43.45 13.93 -0.17
N PRO A 683 -44.66 13.33 -0.21
CA PRO A 683 -44.82 11.93 -0.57
C PRO A 683 -44.54 11.68 -2.05
N HIS A 684 -44.38 10.41 -2.43
CA HIS A 684 -44.05 9.99 -3.79
C HIS A 684 -44.89 10.66 -4.88
N ASP A 685 -46.22 10.68 -4.73
CA ASP A 685 -47.11 11.25 -5.75
C ASP A 685 -46.90 12.77 -5.91
N LYS A 686 -46.66 13.46 -4.79
CA LYS A 686 -46.38 14.89 -4.81
C LYS A 686 -45.02 15.16 -5.44
N TRP A 687 -43.97 14.41 -5.06
CA TRP A 687 -42.66 14.49 -5.70
C TRP A 687 -42.76 14.28 -7.21
N LYS A 688 -43.44 13.22 -7.65
CA LYS A 688 -43.65 12.92 -9.08
C LYS A 688 -44.35 14.06 -9.82
N SER A 689 -45.30 14.74 -9.17
CA SER A 689 -45.98 15.90 -9.79
C SER A 689 -45.11 17.15 -9.94
N VAL A 690 -44.01 17.28 -9.16
CA VAL A 690 -43.17 18.49 -9.14
C VAL A 690 -41.73 18.26 -9.62
N ARG A 691 -41.27 17.01 -9.77
CA ARG A 691 -39.87 16.67 -10.08
C ARG A 691 -39.35 17.31 -11.37
N VAL A 692 -40.20 17.39 -12.41
CA VAL A 692 -39.84 18.04 -13.69
C VAL A 692 -39.66 19.55 -13.51
N GLU A 693 -40.53 20.18 -12.73
CA GLU A 693 -40.42 21.61 -12.43
C GLU A 693 -39.17 21.91 -11.57
N MET A 694 -38.86 21.06 -10.60
CA MET A 694 -37.63 21.16 -9.82
C MET A 694 -36.38 20.94 -10.68
N LEU A 695 -36.41 20.01 -11.63
CA LEU A 695 -35.33 19.80 -12.60
C LEU A 695 -35.12 21.05 -13.48
N LYS A 696 -36.19 21.65 -14.00
CA LYS A 696 -36.09 22.91 -14.78
C LYS A 696 -35.40 23.99 -13.96
N ARG A 697 -35.75 24.14 -12.68
CA ARG A 697 -35.10 25.10 -11.78
C ARG A 697 -33.64 24.77 -11.54
N MET A 698 -33.28 23.50 -11.42
CA MET A 698 -31.88 23.07 -11.35
C MET A 698 -31.08 23.47 -12.60
N LEU A 699 -31.67 23.30 -13.78
CA LEU A 699 -31.03 23.71 -15.03
C LEU A 699 -30.87 25.24 -15.10
N VAL A 700 -31.88 25.99 -14.64
CA VAL A 700 -31.81 27.46 -14.57
C VAL A 700 -30.70 27.93 -13.61
N ILE A 701 -30.57 27.35 -12.41
CA ILE A 701 -29.47 27.75 -11.52
C ILE A 701 -28.10 27.37 -12.08
N GLY A 702 -27.98 26.23 -12.77
CA GLY A 702 -26.74 25.84 -13.43
C GLY A 702 -26.36 26.83 -14.53
N HIS A 703 -27.33 27.22 -15.34
CA HIS A 703 -27.17 28.25 -16.36
C HIS A 703 -26.73 29.59 -15.76
N VAL A 704 -27.44 30.08 -14.75
CA VAL A 704 -27.16 31.36 -14.10
C VAL A 704 -25.74 31.38 -13.51
N ARG A 705 -25.32 30.31 -12.86
CA ARG A 705 -23.97 30.18 -12.27
C ARG A 705 -22.88 30.07 -13.35
N ALA A 706 -23.19 29.53 -14.52
CA ALA A 706 -22.26 29.49 -15.65
C ALA A 706 -22.11 30.86 -16.33
N VAL A 707 -23.22 31.61 -16.46
CA VAL A 707 -23.22 32.97 -17.05
C VAL A 707 -22.62 34.00 -16.10
N CYS A 708 -22.95 33.90 -14.81
CA CYS A 708 -22.51 34.83 -13.77
C CYS A 708 -22.07 34.02 -12.54
N PRO A 709 -20.82 33.52 -12.51
CA PRO A 709 -20.31 32.71 -11.38
C PRO A 709 -20.18 33.51 -10.07
N GLY A 710 -20.16 34.84 -10.16
CA GLY A 710 -20.17 35.77 -9.04
C GLY A 710 -20.61 37.16 -9.47
N GLY A 711 -21.38 37.84 -8.62
CA GLY A 711 -21.98 39.14 -8.93
C GLY A 711 -23.35 39.30 -8.26
N PRO A 712 -23.94 40.51 -8.24
CA PRO A 712 -25.24 40.73 -7.60
C PRO A 712 -26.33 39.81 -8.19
N PRO A 713 -27.38 39.47 -7.41
CA PRO A 713 -28.46 38.62 -7.88
C PRO A 713 -29.04 39.11 -9.21
N LEU A 714 -29.07 38.23 -10.21
CA LEU A 714 -29.62 38.55 -11.52
C LEU A 714 -31.15 38.55 -11.46
N ARG A 715 -31.76 39.58 -12.04
CA ARG A 715 -33.22 39.70 -12.20
C ARG A 715 -33.70 39.40 -13.61
N ALA A 716 -32.80 39.41 -14.57
CA ALA A 716 -33.03 39.17 -15.98
C ALA A 716 -31.73 38.70 -16.66
N LEU A 717 -31.85 37.96 -17.76
CA LEU A 717 -30.74 37.56 -18.62
C LEU A 717 -30.81 38.33 -19.94
N ALA A 718 -29.67 38.88 -20.37
CA ALA A 718 -29.56 39.48 -21.69
C ALA A 718 -29.83 38.42 -22.79
N ALA A 719 -30.32 38.85 -23.96
CA ALA A 719 -30.68 37.91 -25.03
C ALA A 719 -29.52 36.98 -25.44
N GLU A 720 -28.30 37.52 -25.49
CA GLU A 720 -27.06 36.78 -25.75
C GLU A 720 -26.67 35.77 -24.65
N GLN A 721 -27.19 35.96 -23.43
CA GLN A 721 -26.90 35.07 -22.30
C GLN A 721 -27.82 33.84 -22.29
N ARG A 722 -28.98 33.87 -22.96
CA ARG A 722 -29.99 32.79 -22.98
C ARG A 722 -29.61 31.59 -23.84
N ALA A 723 -28.51 31.66 -24.58
CA ALA A 723 -28.00 30.52 -25.33
C ALA A 723 -27.55 29.38 -24.38
N PRO A 724 -27.93 28.11 -24.63
CA PRO A 724 -27.49 26.97 -23.83
C PRO A 724 -25.97 26.91 -23.69
N ARG A 725 -25.53 26.42 -22.53
CA ARG A 725 -24.11 26.29 -22.15
C ARG A 725 -23.65 24.84 -22.30
N GLN A 726 -22.42 24.54 -21.91
CA GLN A 726 -21.92 23.17 -22.01
C GLN A 726 -22.64 22.28 -21.00
N TRP A 727 -22.84 21.00 -21.32
CA TRP A 727 -23.56 20.07 -20.44
C TRP A 727 -22.96 20.01 -19.02
N ASN A 728 -21.63 20.11 -18.90
CA ASN A 728 -20.93 20.13 -17.61
C ASN A 728 -21.39 21.24 -16.66
N ASP A 729 -21.93 22.34 -17.18
CA ASP A 729 -22.47 23.44 -16.37
C ASP A 729 -23.82 23.09 -15.73
N TYR A 730 -24.58 22.19 -16.35
CA TYR A 730 -25.91 21.74 -15.88
C TYR A 730 -25.84 20.41 -15.11
N LYS A 731 -24.90 19.54 -15.51
CA LYS A 731 -24.79 18.16 -15.08
C LYS A 731 -24.87 17.99 -13.56
N PRO A 732 -24.10 18.71 -12.72
CA PRO A 732 -24.19 18.52 -11.27
C PRO A 732 -25.56 18.82 -10.68
N TYR A 733 -26.33 19.74 -11.28
CA TYR A 733 -27.64 20.15 -10.79
C TYR A 733 -28.74 19.21 -11.29
N ALA A 734 -28.61 18.72 -12.52
CA ALA A 734 -29.50 17.67 -13.04
C ALA A 734 -29.32 16.36 -12.27
N LEU A 735 -28.07 15.94 -12.05
CA LEU A 735 -27.74 14.75 -11.26
C LEU A 735 -28.18 14.87 -9.80
N PHE A 736 -28.20 16.07 -9.23
CA PHE A 736 -28.73 16.29 -7.89
C PHE A 736 -30.21 15.87 -7.77
N ILE A 737 -31.03 16.21 -8.77
CA ILE A 737 -32.44 15.79 -8.82
C ILE A 737 -32.55 14.30 -9.08
N ALA A 738 -31.71 13.74 -9.95
CA ALA A 738 -31.68 12.29 -10.18
C ALA A 738 -31.37 11.52 -8.89
N VAL A 739 -30.39 11.98 -8.09
CA VAL A 739 -30.09 11.38 -6.77
C VAL A 739 -31.30 11.46 -5.83
N ILE A 740 -31.99 12.59 -5.76
CA ILE A 740 -33.22 12.70 -4.95
C ILE A 740 -34.30 11.74 -5.46
N ASP A 741 -34.49 11.62 -6.77
CA ASP A 741 -35.45 10.70 -7.36
C ASP A 741 -35.09 9.23 -7.06
N LEU A 742 -33.81 8.86 -7.07
CA LEU A 742 -33.33 7.54 -6.66
C LEU A 742 -33.61 7.26 -5.17
N LEU A 743 -33.50 8.26 -4.30
CA LEU A 743 -33.92 8.11 -2.89
C LEU A 743 -35.40 7.79 -2.78
N TYR A 744 -36.27 8.42 -3.59
CA TYR A 744 -37.69 8.07 -3.63
C TYR A 744 -37.95 6.69 -4.26
N THR A 745 -37.32 6.39 -5.39
CA THR A 745 -37.69 5.21 -6.22
C THR A 745 -37.00 3.92 -5.80
N ILE A 746 -35.88 4.02 -5.07
CA ILE A 746 -35.10 2.87 -4.60
C ILE A 746 -35.13 2.78 -3.07
N MET A 747 -34.66 3.81 -2.36
CA MET A 747 -34.46 3.73 -0.89
C MET A 747 -35.76 3.81 -0.10
N PHE A 748 -36.63 4.77 -0.45
CA PHE A 748 -37.90 5.03 0.24
C PHE A 748 -39.10 4.52 -0.55
N LYS A 749 -38.89 3.67 -1.56
CA LYS A 749 -39.95 3.16 -2.47
C LYS A 749 -41.19 2.63 -1.75
N ASN A 750 -40.98 2.00 -0.59
CA ASN A 750 -42.03 1.30 0.15
C ASN A 750 -42.68 2.16 1.24
N VAL A 751 -42.39 3.47 1.30
CA VAL A 751 -43.01 4.37 2.27
C VAL A 751 -44.42 4.74 1.81
N THR A 752 -45.43 4.23 2.53
CA THR A 752 -46.83 4.52 2.23
C THR A 752 -47.34 5.70 3.06
N ALA A 753 -47.51 6.86 2.43
CA ALA A 753 -48.18 8.03 3.01
C ALA A 753 -49.28 8.51 2.07
N THR A 754 -50.50 8.69 2.60
CA THR A 754 -51.67 9.10 1.80
C THR A 754 -51.84 10.61 1.73
N THR A 755 -51.25 11.34 2.68
CA THR A 755 -51.28 12.80 2.72
C THR A 755 -49.87 13.36 2.94
N VAL A 756 -49.70 14.63 2.56
CA VAL A 756 -48.45 15.37 2.72
C VAL A 756 -48.06 15.50 4.21
N GLU A 757 -49.05 15.64 5.10
CA GLU A 757 -48.84 15.76 6.55
C GLU A 757 -48.34 14.45 7.19
N GLN A 758 -48.66 13.30 6.60
CA GLN A 758 -48.23 11.99 7.12
C GLN A 758 -46.78 11.66 6.75
N TRP A 759 -46.28 12.20 5.64
CA TRP A 759 -44.99 11.81 5.06
C TRP A 759 -43.81 11.96 6.05
N PRO A 760 -43.60 13.10 6.75
CA PRO A 760 -42.46 13.27 7.64
C PRO A 760 -42.42 12.23 8.79
N VAL A 761 -43.59 11.84 9.29
CA VAL A 761 -43.70 10.84 10.36
C VAL A 761 -43.50 9.43 9.81
N LYS A 762 -44.12 9.12 8.66
CA LYS A 762 -44.02 7.80 8.03
C LYS A 762 -42.63 7.50 7.49
N LEU A 763 -41.93 8.50 6.95
CA LEU A 763 -40.56 8.36 6.49
C LEU A 763 -39.61 8.12 7.67
N ALA A 764 -39.76 8.84 8.78
CA ALA A 764 -38.98 8.61 9.99
C ALA A 764 -39.23 7.20 10.57
N GLU A 765 -40.50 6.78 10.62
CA GLU A 765 -40.90 5.44 11.07
C GLU A 765 -40.33 4.35 10.15
N TYR A 766 -40.34 4.55 8.84
CA TYR A 766 -39.75 3.61 7.88
C TYR A 766 -38.25 3.46 8.10
N ILE A 767 -37.50 4.56 8.19
CA ILE A 767 -36.03 4.52 8.37
C ILE A 767 -35.67 3.75 9.65
N ARG A 768 -36.42 3.96 10.73
CA ARG A 768 -36.24 3.28 12.02
C ARG A 768 -36.35 1.74 11.95
N HIS A 769 -37.13 1.21 11.01
CA HIS A 769 -37.45 -0.23 10.93
C HIS A 769 -36.82 -0.97 9.74
N ASN A 770 -36.06 -0.27 8.89
CA ASN A 770 -35.63 -0.81 7.60
C ASN A 770 -34.14 -0.55 7.32
N ASP A 771 -33.28 -0.65 8.34
CA ASP A 771 -31.83 -0.43 8.21
C ASP A 771 -31.18 -1.34 7.16
N GLU A 772 -31.48 -2.64 7.17
CA GLU A 772 -30.95 -3.59 6.16
C GLU A 772 -31.44 -3.25 4.74
N THR A 773 -32.73 -2.94 4.58
CA THR A 773 -33.32 -2.53 3.29
C THR A 773 -32.67 -1.24 2.78
N ASN A 774 -32.41 -0.28 3.67
CA ASN A 774 -31.74 0.97 3.34
C ASN A 774 -30.28 0.75 2.93
N ALA A 775 -29.56 -0.18 3.57
CA ALA A 775 -28.19 -0.53 3.19
C ALA A 775 -28.13 -1.13 1.78
N LYS A 776 -29.01 -2.09 1.46
CA LYS A 776 -29.14 -2.67 0.11
C LYS A 776 -29.57 -1.63 -0.94
N ALA A 777 -30.44 -0.70 -0.56
CA ALA A 777 -30.84 0.38 -1.44
C ALA A 777 -29.66 1.33 -1.74
N ALA A 778 -28.81 1.62 -0.74
CA ALA A 778 -27.63 2.45 -0.93
C ALA A 778 -26.65 1.86 -1.96
N GLU A 779 -26.41 0.54 -1.93
CA GLU A 779 -25.59 -0.16 -2.94
C GLU A 779 -26.13 0.04 -4.36
N ARG A 780 -27.44 -0.14 -4.53
CA ARG A 780 -28.11 0.04 -5.82
C ARG A 780 -28.03 1.48 -6.32
N ILE A 781 -28.26 2.45 -5.44
CA ILE A 781 -28.18 3.88 -5.79
C ILE A 781 -26.75 4.23 -6.22
N VAL A 782 -25.72 3.74 -5.50
CA VAL A 782 -24.33 4.04 -5.84
C VAL A 782 -23.91 3.39 -7.16
N SER A 783 -24.33 2.15 -7.43
CA SER A 783 -24.10 1.52 -8.74
C SER A 783 -24.79 2.29 -9.86
N THR A 784 -26.10 2.59 -9.76
CA THR A 784 -26.81 3.40 -10.78
C THR A 784 -26.16 4.78 -10.97
N LEU A 785 -25.73 5.43 -9.90
CA LEU A 785 -25.06 6.73 -10.00
C LEU A 785 -23.71 6.63 -10.73
N THR A 786 -22.91 5.61 -10.42
CA THR A 786 -21.53 5.45 -10.94
C THR A 786 -21.52 4.91 -12.36
N ASP A 787 -22.38 3.93 -12.65
CA ASP A 787 -22.36 3.15 -13.88
C ASP A 787 -23.22 3.81 -14.98
N GLU A 788 -24.29 4.52 -14.62
CA GLU A 788 -25.27 5.04 -15.58
C GLU A 788 -25.32 6.57 -15.61
N LEU A 789 -25.46 7.23 -14.45
CA LEU A 789 -25.75 8.68 -14.40
C LEU A 789 -24.50 9.58 -14.50
N LEU A 790 -23.42 9.28 -13.75
CA LEU A 790 -22.17 10.05 -13.81
C LEU A 790 -21.49 10.00 -15.19
N PRO A 791 -21.54 8.90 -15.97
CA PRO A 791 -20.98 8.85 -17.32
C PRO A 791 -21.73 9.67 -18.37
N CYS A 792 -23.00 10.06 -18.15
CA CYS A 792 -23.80 10.77 -19.15
C CYS A 792 -23.08 12.02 -19.71
N ALA A 793 -22.98 12.07 -21.04
CA ALA A 793 -22.34 13.13 -21.82
C ALA A 793 -23.33 14.20 -22.32
N SER A 794 -24.64 13.98 -22.19
CA SER A 794 -25.67 14.94 -22.58
C SER A 794 -26.87 14.98 -21.63
N PHE A 795 -27.69 16.03 -21.73
CA PHE A 795 -28.94 16.14 -20.99
C PHE A 795 -29.93 15.04 -21.39
N ALA A 796 -29.96 14.68 -22.67
CA ALA A 796 -30.81 13.61 -23.17
C ALA A 796 -30.43 12.23 -22.60
N GLU A 797 -29.14 11.90 -22.58
CA GLU A 797 -28.64 10.66 -21.94
C GLU A 797 -28.98 10.61 -20.45
N MET A 798 -28.84 11.74 -19.74
CA MET A 798 -29.21 11.80 -18.32
C MET A 798 -30.71 11.59 -18.13
N CYS A 799 -31.56 12.18 -18.98
CA CYS A 799 -33.01 11.95 -18.95
C CYS A 799 -33.39 10.50 -19.27
N ASP A 800 -32.64 9.82 -20.13
CA ASP A 800 -32.84 8.40 -20.44
C ASP A 800 -32.49 7.53 -19.22
N ALA A 801 -31.27 7.68 -18.70
CA ALA A 801 -30.79 6.95 -17.53
C ALA A 801 -31.64 7.20 -16.28
N ALA A 802 -32.15 8.41 -16.09
CA ALA A 802 -33.03 8.75 -14.97
C ALA A 802 -34.52 8.37 -15.19
N GLY A 803 -34.88 7.78 -16.34
CA GLY A 803 -36.27 7.41 -16.65
C GLY A 803 -37.21 8.61 -16.80
N LEU A 804 -36.68 9.77 -17.21
CA LEU A 804 -37.41 11.03 -17.37
C LEU A 804 -37.87 11.30 -18.82
N LEU A 805 -37.43 10.51 -19.82
CA LEU A 805 -37.83 10.72 -21.23
C LEU A 805 -39.35 10.67 -21.48
N ALA A 806 -40.10 9.92 -20.68
CA ALA A 806 -41.56 9.88 -20.79
C ALA A 806 -42.21 11.24 -20.42
N GLU A 807 -41.60 11.98 -19.49
CA GLU A 807 -42.07 13.29 -19.03
C GLU A 807 -41.39 14.45 -19.77
N ILE A 808 -40.20 14.21 -20.34
CA ILE A 808 -39.41 15.16 -21.11
C ILE A 808 -38.98 14.51 -22.44
N PRO A 809 -39.88 14.41 -23.44
CA PRO A 809 -39.59 13.70 -24.69
C PRO A 809 -38.52 14.38 -25.56
N ALA A 810 -38.35 15.70 -25.41
CA ALA A 810 -37.34 16.49 -26.09
C ALA A 810 -36.53 17.30 -25.06
N PRO A 811 -35.50 16.71 -24.43
CA PRO A 811 -34.71 17.34 -23.37
C PRO A 811 -34.08 18.67 -23.80
N ASP A 812 -33.41 18.70 -24.95
CA ASP A 812 -32.71 19.92 -25.41
C ASP A 812 -33.69 21.06 -25.72
N SER A 813 -34.83 20.76 -26.36
CA SER A 813 -35.89 21.75 -26.59
C SER A 813 -36.50 22.25 -25.29
N THR A 814 -36.62 21.39 -24.28
CA THR A 814 -37.13 21.76 -22.96
C THR A 814 -36.16 22.68 -22.22
N LEU A 815 -34.86 22.42 -22.32
CA LEU A 815 -33.82 23.29 -21.78
C LEU A 815 -33.87 24.67 -22.46
N GLN A 816 -33.91 24.72 -23.80
CA GLN A 816 -34.01 25.98 -24.54
C GLN A 816 -35.27 26.77 -24.14
N ALA A 817 -36.44 26.11 -24.12
CA ALA A 817 -37.69 26.75 -23.72
C ALA A 817 -37.66 27.27 -22.28
N ALA A 818 -37.00 26.56 -21.36
CA ALA A 818 -36.82 27.01 -19.98
C ALA A 818 -35.95 28.27 -19.90
N LEU A 819 -34.93 28.42 -20.77
CA LEU A 819 -34.08 29.61 -20.83
C LEU A 819 -34.78 30.78 -21.53
N ASP A 820 -35.54 30.53 -22.58
CA ASP A 820 -36.29 31.55 -23.32
C ASP A 820 -37.42 32.18 -22.49
N ALA A 821 -37.96 31.41 -21.53
CA ALA A 821 -38.98 31.88 -20.60
C ALA A 821 -38.44 32.78 -19.46
N LEU A 822 -37.11 32.93 -19.35
CA LEU A 822 -36.49 33.78 -18.35
C LEU A 822 -36.55 35.27 -18.77
N PRO A 823 -36.79 36.19 -17.82
CA PRO A 823 -36.95 37.62 -18.09
C PRO A 823 -35.69 38.27 -18.67
#